data_AF-A0A0L0VBD2-F1
#
_entry.id   AF-A0A0L0VBD2-F1
#
_cell.length_a   1.000
_cell.length_b   1.000
_cell.length_c   1.000
_cell.angle_alpha   90.00
_cell.angle_beta   90.00
_cell.angle_gamma   90.00
#
_symmetry.space_group_name_H-M   'P 1'
#
loop_
_entity.id
_entity.type
_entity.pdbx_description
1 polymer ?
#
loop_
_entity_poly.entity_id
_entity_poly.type
_entity_poly.pdbx_seq_one_letter_code
_entity_poly.pdbx_strand_id
1 'polypeptide(L)'
;MDSEAEPTIIAIYARFIKDPEKRTEDGYQDGFREAFDVLRLTVTYDWDIRAPQTEVEEPYALESDIPYRLREELLPQLKERLTLLSSMADPASTQNVSEAKYNEFFEFLFKLELYLEKFYGTTDKMWHDRSNKRIPKAAVMEPLSRFRRQHITDQVKHLFTITLDKLFSEPDRFLWSFCESNKAADDQAIIVKRAELENALITANEEIDDIIDWLRKPFLSVTIEDWQNSAKEIELMLLRLTSVTIVLVKQHGLSSRQLKCMRVGIPVIKLCRLLFKRFSRLNSQDFLLPNSFIDSNIESFHEFLEATNLVPLVIGRLVIASVSRSSPREISKSVAFVNFLLQKCLLILRQHWDSLTGKVDDAIQIENASQWLDAWAVQLNYAMLNIENATGQEIDRTYVPGPPDDSEASDDLEIWDDSEISDDSDVSFEPDVSLRETKEEWQLLARQLEENLNTLLEISNREEEYVVSARQLECIRAGIPLFKLCRLLFAKLTRPANKRYTFLIDSSTDTTVNQFKGLITATRALPEAMERFVDSIHSPDSPRGISRPSAILNYWLKKFSPILWKHWDFLTENDFPAIDPVSIDNASEWLDMWNSQLQCAMENVEKATGGEIDWSYRPNDPEDSEVSRGSDELNEAEEEEESDEEENEIRMFR
;
A
#
# COMPACT_ATOMS: atom_id res chain seq x y z
N MET A 1 17.35 -38.15 -26.39
CA MET A 1 17.05 -37.17 -25.34
C MET A 1 16.06 -37.85 -24.45
N ASP A 2 16.59 -38.58 -23.48
CA ASP A 2 15.78 -39.23 -22.46
C ASP A 2 15.17 -38.12 -21.61
N SER A 3 13.84 -38.06 -21.60
CA SER A 3 13.09 -37.26 -20.63
C SER A 3 13.45 -37.81 -19.25
N GLU A 4 14.37 -37.16 -18.54
CA GLU A 4 14.56 -37.42 -17.12
C GLU A 4 13.20 -37.26 -16.44
N ALA A 5 12.66 -38.35 -15.92
CA ALA A 5 11.40 -38.33 -15.19
C ALA A 5 11.56 -37.38 -14.00
N GLU A 6 10.58 -36.49 -13.78
CA GLU A 6 10.60 -35.57 -12.64
C GLU A 6 10.86 -36.36 -11.34
N PRO A 7 11.79 -35.89 -10.50
CA PRO A 7 12.16 -36.60 -9.28
C PRO A 7 10.96 -36.61 -8.32
N THR A 8 10.48 -37.81 -7.97
CA THR A 8 9.45 -38.02 -6.95
C THR A 8 10.07 -38.54 -5.67
N ILE A 9 9.44 -38.31 -4.51
CA ILE A 9 9.96 -38.81 -3.23
C ILE A 9 10.04 -40.34 -3.21
N ILE A 10 9.13 -41.05 -3.90
CA ILE A 10 9.24 -42.51 -4.11
C ILE A 10 10.53 -42.87 -4.84
N ALA A 11 10.90 -42.15 -5.91
CA ALA A 11 12.08 -42.46 -6.68
C ALA A 11 13.36 -42.26 -5.85
N ILE A 12 13.40 -41.19 -5.05
CA ILE A 12 14.47 -40.91 -4.08
C ILE A 12 14.56 -42.08 -3.08
N TYR A 13 13.45 -42.44 -2.45
CA TYR A 13 13.39 -43.51 -1.46
C TYR A 13 13.80 -44.88 -2.05
N ALA A 14 13.32 -45.21 -3.25
CA ALA A 14 13.66 -46.46 -3.93
C ALA A 14 15.15 -46.52 -4.32
N ARG A 15 15.77 -45.39 -4.67
CA ARG A 15 17.22 -45.29 -4.91
C ARG A 15 18.00 -45.52 -3.63
N PHE A 16 17.54 -44.95 -2.52
CA PHE A 16 18.15 -45.14 -1.19
C PHE A 16 18.06 -46.58 -0.69
N ILE A 17 16.91 -47.24 -0.82
CA ILE A 17 16.77 -48.64 -0.39
C ILE A 17 17.70 -49.57 -1.20
N LYS A 18 17.88 -49.31 -2.50
CA LYS A 18 18.68 -50.18 -3.37
C LYS A 18 20.19 -50.06 -3.14
N ASP A 19 20.65 -48.97 -2.56
CA ASP A 19 22.06 -48.70 -2.32
C ASP A 19 22.39 -48.86 -0.83
N PRO A 20 22.91 -50.03 -0.41
CA PRO A 20 23.23 -50.28 1.00
C PRO A 20 24.31 -49.34 1.54
N GLU A 21 25.16 -48.74 0.69
CA GLU A 21 26.17 -47.77 1.11
C GLU A 21 25.54 -46.44 1.54
N LYS A 22 24.32 -46.15 1.06
CA LYS A 22 23.56 -44.95 1.41
C LYS A 22 22.63 -45.12 2.61
N ARG A 23 22.59 -46.30 3.24
CA ARG A 23 21.81 -46.54 4.48
C ARG A 23 22.58 -46.15 5.74
N THR A 24 23.33 -45.06 5.64
CA THR A 24 23.96 -44.38 6.76
C THR A 24 23.07 -43.21 7.20
N GLU A 25 23.27 -42.70 8.41
CA GLU A 25 22.57 -41.51 8.89
C GLU A 25 22.72 -40.34 7.92
N ASP A 26 23.96 -40.01 7.53
CA ASP A 26 24.25 -38.96 6.55
C ASP A 26 23.51 -39.19 5.22
N GLY A 27 23.45 -40.45 4.77
CA GLY A 27 22.69 -40.83 3.59
C GLY A 27 21.19 -40.52 3.76
N TYR A 28 20.58 -40.92 4.88
CA TYR A 28 19.18 -40.61 5.16
C TYR A 28 18.93 -39.09 5.17
N GLN A 29 19.84 -38.30 5.75
CA GLN A 29 19.71 -36.84 5.77
C GLN A 29 19.77 -36.22 4.38
N ASP A 30 20.73 -36.65 3.54
CA ASP A 30 20.82 -36.20 2.15
C ASP A 30 19.55 -36.55 1.37
N GLY A 31 19.01 -37.75 1.58
CA GLY A 31 17.76 -38.17 0.95
C GLY A 31 16.54 -37.38 1.44
N PHE A 32 16.50 -36.96 2.70
CA PHE A 32 15.44 -36.07 3.17
C PHE A 32 15.57 -34.67 2.61
N ARG A 33 16.79 -34.12 2.50
CA ARG A 33 17.00 -32.81 1.86
C ARG A 33 16.49 -32.82 0.42
N GLU A 34 16.81 -33.86 -0.33
CA GLU A 34 16.29 -34.05 -1.70
C GLU A 34 14.76 -34.21 -1.71
N ALA A 35 14.16 -34.89 -0.72
CA ALA A 35 12.71 -35.00 -0.60
C ALA A 35 12.04 -33.66 -0.25
N PHE A 36 12.66 -32.82 0.59
CA PHE A 36 12.19 -31.46 0.87
C PHE A 36 12.34 -30.55 -0.35
N ASP A 37 13.40 -30.71 -1.15
CA ASP A 37 13.54 -30.01 -2.44
C ASP A 37 12.41 -30.41 -3.40
N VAL A 38 12.00 -31.68 -3.43
CA VAL A 38 10.83 -32.13 -4.21
C VAL A 38 9.55 -31.48 -3.67
N LEU A 39 9.32 -31.47 -2.34
CA LEU A 39 8.16 -30.77 -1.76
C LEU A 39 8.15 -29.28 -2.12
N ARG A 40 9.32 -28.63 -2.06
CA ARG A 40 9.49 -27.23 -2.45
C ARG A 40 9.13 -27.01 -3.92
N LEU A 41 9.60 -27.90 -4.79
CA LEU A 41 9.21 -27.90 -6.20
C LEU A 41 7.70 -28.09 -6.33
N THR A 42 7.08 -29.06 -5.66
CA THR A 42 5.62 -29.27 -5.71
C THR A 42 4.82 -28.02 -5.29
N VAL A 43 5.29 -27.23 -4.32
CA VAL A 43 4.58 -26.02 -3.89
C VAL A 43 4.89 -24.78 -4.74
N THR A 44 6.01 -24.77 -5.46
CA THR A 44 6.42 -23.65 -6.33
C THR A 44 6.06 -23.87 -7.80
N TYR A 45 5.87 -25.13 -8.22
CA TYR A 45 5.64 -25.50 -9.60
C TYR A 45 4.26 -25.07 -10.10
N ASP A 46 4.28 -24.35 -11.22
CA ASP A 46 3.16 -24.10 -12.13
C ASP A 46 1.86 -23.55 -11.53
N TRP A 47 1.95 -22.70 -10.50
CA TRP A 47 0.83 -21.82 -10.07
C TRP A 47 0.49 -20.72 -11.10
N ASP A 48 1.02 -20.81 -12.32
CA ASP A 48 0.58 -20.03 -13.49
C ASP A 48 -0.75 -20.59 -14.02
N ILE A 49 -1.72 -20.71 -13.10
CA ILE A 49 -3.13 -20.89 -13.41
C ILE A 49 -3.53 -19.64 -14.19
N ARG A 50 -3.32 -19.66 -15.50
CA ARG A 50 -3.93 -18.68 -16.40
C ARG A 50 -5.41 -18.99 -16.32
N ALA A 51 -6.16 -18.19 -15.54
CA ALA A 51 -7.59 -18.06 -15.75
C ALA A 51 -7.79 -18.01 -17.27
N PRO A 52 -8.56 -18.95 -17.87
CA PRO A 52 -8.61 -19.09 -19.31
C PRO A 52 -8.85 -17.71 -19.93
N GLN A 53 -7.86 -17.22 -20.68
CA GLN A 53 -7.96 -15.91 -21.35
C GLN A 53 -8.93 -15.96 -22.53
N THR A 54 -9.48 -17.14 -22.84
CA THR A 54 -10.32 -17.40 -23.99
C THR A 54 -11.77 -16.96 -23.76
N GLU A 55 -12.23 -16.16 -24.71
CA GLU A 55 -13.55 -15.52 -24.94
C GLU A 55 -14.78 -16.45 -24.94
N VAL A 56 -14.70 -17.67 -24.42
CA VAL A 56 -15.89 -18.52 -24.31
C VAL A 56 -16.65 -18.06 -23.09
N GLU A 57 -17.78 -17.37 -23.30
CA GLU A 57 -18.80 -17.02 -22.30
C GLU A 57 -18.91 -18.14 -21.24
N GLU A 58 -18.14 -18.01 -20.17
CA GLU A 58 -18.23 -18.95 -19.07
C GLU A 58 -19.55 -18.65 -18.37
N PRO A 59 -20.37 -19.67 -18.04
CA PRO A 59 -21.56 -19.44 -17.25
C PRO A 59 -21.15 -18.74 -15.94
N TYR A 60 -21.71 -17.55 -15.71
CA TYR A 60 -21.30 -16.58 -14.69
C TYR A 60 -21.33 -17.11 -13.24
N ALA A 61 -22.03 -18.23 -13.01
CA ALA A 61 -22.04 -18.96 -11.74
C ALA A 61 -21.90 -20.46 -12.00
N LEU A 62 -20.70 -21.00 -11.76
CA LEU A 62 -20.52 -22.43 -11.58
C LEU A 62 -20.85 -22.74 -10.12
N GLU A 63 -21.85 -23.59 -9.90
CA GLU A 63 -22.00 -24.22 -8.60
C GLU A 63 -20.79 -25.14 -8.38
N SER A 64 -20.05 -24.93 -7.30
CA SER A 64 -18.87 -25.74 -6.97
C SER A 64 -18.86 -26.13 -5.50
N ASP A 65 -18.49 -27.39 -5.23
CA ASP A 65 -18.22 -27.89 -3.88
C ASP A 65 -16.78 -27.60 -3.44
N ILE A 66 -15.94 -27.02 -4.32
CA ILE A 66 -14.51 -26.84 -4.05
C ILE A 66 -14.26 -25.88 -2.87
N PRO A 67 -14.93 -24.72 -2.72
CA PRO A 67 -14.76 -23.86 -1.55
C PRO A 67 -15.07 -24.60 -0.25
N TYR A 68 -16.14 -25.41 -0.26
CA TYR A 68 -16.50 -26.27 0.87
C TYR A 68 -15.41 -27.31 1.14
N ARG A 69 -14.90 -27.99 0.10
CA ARG A 69 -13.82 -28.98 0.25
C ARG A 69 -12.51 -28.35 0.72
N LEU A 70 -12.16 -27.16 0.25
CA LEU A 70 -11.01 -26.41 0.75
C LEU A 70 -11.17 -26.12 2.24
N ARG A 71 -12.31 -25.59 2.64
CA ARG A 71 -12.63 -25.19 4.02
C ARG A 71 -12.73 -26.35 5.00
N GLU A 72 -13.44 -27.42 4.63
CA GLU A 72 -13.83 -28.50 5.56
C GLU A 72 -12.92 -29.73 5.45
N GLU A 73 -12.24 -29.94 4.32
CA GLU A 73 -11.41 -31.12 4.07
C GLU A 73 -9.93 -30.74 3.94
N LEU A 74 -9.59 -29.90 2.96
CA LEU A 74 -8.20 -29.79 2.49
C LEU A 74 -7.31 -28.90 3.37
N LEU A 75 -7.77 -27.72 3.75
CA LEU A 75 -7.00 -26.84 4.63
C LEU A 75 -6.83 -27.45 6.05
N PRO A 76 -7.88 -28.01 6.68
CA PRO A 76 -7.74 -28.69 7.97
C PRO A 76 -6.77 -29.88 7.92
N GLN A 77 -6.84 -30.72 6.88
CA GLN A 77 -5.93 -31.86 6.74
C GLN A 77 -4.49 -31.44 6.46
N LEU A 78 -4.28 -30.32 5.75
CA LEU A 78 -2.93 -29.76 5.56
C LEU A 78 -2.33 -29.36 6.92
N LYS A 79 -3.10 -28.62 7.71
CA LYS A 79 -2.72 -28.20 9.07
C LYS A 79 -2.43 -29.39 9.99
N GLU A 80 -3.25 -30.43 9.96
CA GLU A 80 -3.00 -31.67 10.71
C GLU A 80 -1.68 -32.33 10.29
N ARG A 81 -1.39 -32.39 8.98
CA ARG A 81 -0.14 -32.96 8.46
C ARG A 81 1.07 -32.12 8.85
N LEU A 82 1.00 -30.79 8.77
CA LEU A 82 2.09 -29.92 9.23
C LEU A 82 2.36 -30.08 10.73
N THR A 83 1.29 -30.26 11.52
CA THR A 83 1.41 -30.57 12.95
C THR A 83 2.07 -31.93 13.18
N LEU A 84 1.70 -32.95 12.38
CA LEU A 84 2.33 -34.27 12.46
C LEU A 84 3.81 -34.20 12.08
N LEU A 85 4.16 -33.46 11.02
CA LEU A 85 5.54 -33.22 10.60
C LEU A 85 6.37 -32.61 11.73
N SER A 86 5.81 -31.63 12.45
CA SER A 86 6.43 -31.04 13.65
C SER A 86 6.70 -32.06 14.76
N SER A 87 5.74 -32.95 15.02
CA SER A 87 5.85 -33.99 16.05
C SER A 87 6.85 -35.09 15.70
N MET A 88 6.98 -35.42 14.41
CA MET A 88 7.99 -36.36 13.91
C MET A 88 9.41 -35.78 13.98
N ALA A 89 9.54 -34.46 13.92
CA ALA A 89 10.80 -33.73 14.11
C ALA A 89 11.06 -33.32 15.58
N ASP A 90 10.29 -33.83 16.54
CA ASP A 90 10.51 -33.58 17.97
C ASP A 90 11.74 -34.39 18.47
N PRO A 91 12.74 -33.75 19.11
CA PRO A 91 13.87 -34.46 19.72
C PRO A 91 13.47 -35.62 20.66
N ALA A 92 12.32 -35.52 21.33
CA ALA A 92 11.80 -36.60 22.18
C ALA A 92 11.34 -37.81 21.36
N SER A 93 10.81 -37.59 20.15
CA SER A 93 10.40 -38.68 19.25
C SER A 93 11.59 -39.31 18.52
N THR A 94 12.72 -38.62 18.43
CA THR A 94 13.94 -39.08 17.74
C THR A 94 15.05 -39.67 18.65
N GLN A 95 14.88 -39.75 19.98
CA GLN A 95 15.94 -40.26 20.89
C GLN A 95 16.53 -41.64 20.50
N ASN A 96 15.68 -42.55 20.01
CA ASN A 96 16.08 -43.86 19.48
C ASN A 96 15.73 -43.93 17.99
N VAL A 97 16.56 -43.32 17.14
CA VAL A 97 16.37 -43.40 15.68
C VAL A 97 16.75 -44.80 15.21
N SER A 98 15.84 -45.45 14.49
CA SER A 98 16.08 -46.73 13.84
C SER A 98 15.82 -46.57 12.34
N GLU A 99 16.33 -47.50 11.52
CA GLU A 99 16.03 -47.55 10.08
C GLU A 99 14.52 -47.46 9.81
N ALA A 100 13.71 -48.08 10.68
CA ALA A 100 12.25 -48.03 10.61
C ALA A 100 11.68 -46.61 10.74
N LYS A 101 12.23 -45.76 11.61
CA LYS A 101 11.78 -44.37 11.77
C LYS A 101 12.15 -43.50 10.58
N TYR A 102 13.34 -43.71 10.00
CA TYR A 102 13.70 -43.00 8.77
C TYR A 102 12.77 -43.36 7.62
N ASN A 103 12.43 -44.65 7.49
CA ASN A 103 11.47 -45.13 6.50
C ASN A 103 10.07 -44.55 6.73
N GLU A 104 9.62 -44.47 7.99
CA GLU A 104 8.35 -43.84 8.38
C GLU A 104 8.32 -42.35 7.99
N PHE A 105 9.42 -41.62 8.20
CA PHE A 105 9.51 -40.22 7.82
C PHE A 105 9.48 -40.03 6.29
N PHE A 106 10.18 -40.87 5.52
CA PHE A 106 10.08 -40.87 4.05
C PHE A 106 8.65 -41.15 3.56
N GLU A 107 7.99 -42.16 4.15
CA GLU A 107 6.61 -42.48 3.81
C GLU A 107 5.66 -41.31 4.12
N PHE A 108 5.92 -40.59 5.21
CA PHE A 108 5.19 -39.38 5.54
C PHE A 108 5.41 -38.26 4.51
N LEU A 109 6.66 -37.94 4.16
CA LEU A 109 6.97 -36.90 3.17
C LEU A 109 6.35 -37.23 1.81
N PHE A 110 6.41 -38.48 1.37
CA PHE A 110 5.73 -38.93 0.15
C PHE A 110 4.21 -38.75 0.22
N LYS A 111 3.58 -39.12 1.35
CA LYS A 111 2.14 -38.89 1.53
C LYS A 111 1.81 -37.41 1.51
N LEU A 112 2.71 -36.54 1.98
CA LEU A 112 2.54 -35.08 1.96
C LEU A 112 2.65 -34.52 0.53
N GLU A 113 3.61 -34.97 -0.27
CA GLU A 113 3.75 -34.63 -1.69
C GLU A 113 2.45 -34.93 -2.45
N LEU A 114 1.96 -36.18 -2.40
CA LEU A 114 0.69 -36.57 -3.04
C LEU A 114 -0.50 -35.73 -2.58
N TYR A 115 -0.46 -35.29 -1.33
CA TYR A 115 -1.51 -34.49 -0.75
C TYR A 115 -1.49 -33.05 -1.29
N LEU A 116 -0.30 -32.45 -1.40
CA LEU A 116 -0.11 -31.13 -2.00
C LEU A 116 -0.50 -31.14 -3.48
N GLU A 117 -0.15 -32.18 -4.23
CA GLU A 117 -0.62 -32.38 -5.61
C GLU A 117 -2.15 -32.49 -5.71
N LYS A 118 -2.79 -33.27 -4.81
CA LYS A 118 -4.25 -33.36 -4.74
C LYS A 118 -4.88 -32.01 -4.41
N PHE A 119 -4.26 -31.24 -3.51
CA PHE A 119 -4.71 -29.91 -3.11
C PHE A 119 -4.67 -28.97 -4.31
N TYR A 120 -3.52 -28.88 -4.97
CA TYR A 120 -3.32 -28.09 -6.18
C TYR A 120 -4.33 -28.48 -7.27
N GLY A 121 -4.40 -29.76 -7.62
CA GLY A 121 -5.33 -30.26 -8.63
C GLY A 121 -6.82 -30.16 -8.25
N THR A 122 -7.16 -29.89 -6.99
CA THR A 122 -8.54 -29.54 -6.59
C THR A 122 -8.80 -28.05 -6.79
N THR A 123 -7.82 -27.19 -6.49
CA THR A 123 -7.90 -25.75 -6.70
C THR A 123 -7.93 -25.42 -8.20
N ASP A 124 -7.10 -26.08 -9.00
CA ASP A 124 -7.06 -25.93 -10.46
C ASP A 124 -8.39 -26.31 -11.14
N LYS A 125 -9.05 -27.37 -10.65
CA LYS A 125 -10.37 -27.79 -11.13
C LYS A 125 -11.45 -26.72 -10.99
N MET A 126 -11.27 -25.69 -10.15
CA MET A 126 -12.20 -24.56 -10.08
C MET A 126 -12.29 -23.81 -11.41
N TRP A 127 -11.24 -23.84 -12.22
CA TRP A 127 -11.17 -23.17 -13.51
C TRP A 127 -11.58 -24.06 -14.68
N HIS A 128 -11.39 -25.37 -14.56
CA HIS A 128 -11.51 -26.29 -15.69
C HIS A 128 -12.65 -27.31 -15.58
N ASP A 129 -13.16 -27.60 -14.38
CA ASP A 129 -14.14 -28.66 -14.18
C ASP A 129 -15.58 -28.13 -14.32
N ARG A 130 -16.15 -28.24 -15.53
CA ARG A 130 -17.58 -28.04 -15.81
C ARG A 130 -18.44 -29.22 -15.30
N SER A 131 -18.06 -29.83 -14.18
CA SER A 131 -18.45 -31.19 -13.83
C SER A 131 -19.98 -31.37 -13.78
N ASN A 132 -20.52 -32.01 -14.82
CA ASN A 132 -21.84 -32.66 -14.86
C ASN A 132 -21.87 -33.95 -14.02
N LYS A 133 -20.89 -34.18 -13.13
CA LYS A 133 -20.87 -35.39 -12.30
C LYS A 133 -21.91 -35.24 -11.21
N ARG A 134 -22.62 -36.34 -10.94
CA ARG A 134 -23.63 -36.43 -9.87
C ARG A 134 -22.99 -36.08 -8.53
N ILE A 135 -23.12 -34.82 -8.15
CA ILE A 135 -22.67 -34.25 -6.89
C ILE A 135 -23.36 -35.00 -5.74
N PRO A 136 -22.65 -35.30 -4.63
CA PRO A 136 -23.26 -35.90 -3.45
C PRO A 136 -24.41 -35.01 -2.93
N LYS A 137 -25.59 -35.60 -2.69
CA LYS A 137 -26.80 -34.92 -2.18
C LYS A 137 -26.63 -34.16 -0.84
N ALA A 138 -25.45 -34.22 -0.23
CA ALA A 138 -25.13 -33.59 1.06
C ALA A 138 -24.12 -32.43 0.95
N ALA A 139 -23.53 -32.16 -0.22
CA ALA A 139 -22.63 -31.02 -0.39
C ALA A 139 -23.43 -29.73 -0.56
N VAL A 140 -23.13 -28.71 0.25
CA VAL A 140 -23.66 -27.36 0.04
C VAL A 140 -22.94 -26.80 -1.18
N MET A 141 -23.64 -26.80 -2.30
CA MET A 141 -23.17 -26.14 -3.51
C MET A 141 -23.20 -24.64 -3.27
N GLU A 142 -22.03 -24.00 -3.33
CA GLU A 142 -21.95 -22.54 -3.25
C GLU A 142 -21.81 -21.98 -4.67
N PRO A 143 -22.53 -20.89 -5.02
CA PRO A 143 -22.30 -20.20 -6.27
C PRO A 143 -20.88 -19.64 -6.28
N LEU A 144 -20.09 -20.05 -7.28
CA LEU A 144 -18.69 -19.71 -7.37
C LEU A 144 -18.44 -18.80 -8.58
N SER A 145 -18.38 -17.51 -8.30
CA SER A 145 -18.06 -16.48 -9.30
C SER A 145 -16.62 -16.58 -9.77
N ARG A 146 -16.33 -16.10 -10.99
CA ARG A 146 -14.95 -15.91 -11.48
C ARG A 146 -14.09 -15.13 -10.47
N PHE A 147 -14.66 -14.07 -9.89
CA PHE A 147 -13.97 -13.27 -8.88
C PHE A 147 -13.59 -14.08 -7.63
N ARG A 148 -14.55 -14.84 -7.07
CA ARG A 148 -14.30 -15.68 -5.89
C ARG A 148 -13.31 -16.80 -6.21
N ARG A 149 -13.33 -17.35 -7.43
CA ARG A 149 -12.32 -18.31 -7.91
C ARG A 149 -10.92 -17.69 -7.90
N GLN A 150 -10.78 -16.50 -8.49
CA GLN A 150 -9.51 -15.77 -8.52
C GLN A 150 -8.98 -15.53 -7.11
N HIS A 151 -9.80 -14.99 -6.22
CA HIS A 151 -9.35 -14.70 -4.85
C HIS A 151 -8.95 -15.96 -4.07
N ILE A 152 -9.71 -17.05 -4.20
CA ILE A 152 -9.31 -18.34 -3.59
C ILE A 152 -7.98 -18.80 -4.18
N THR A 153 -7.83 -18.75 -5.50
CA THR A 153 -6.59 -19.13 -6.17
C THR A 153 -5.42 -18.27 -5.69
N ASP A 154 -5.59 -16.97 -5.56
CA ASP A 154 -4.53 -16.06 -5.10
C ASP A 154 -4.13 -16.33 -3.64
N GLN A 155 -5.11 -16.57 -2.75
CA GLN A 155 -4.86 -16.91 -1.35
C GLN A 155 -4.13 -18.25 -1.22
N VAL A 156 -4.57 -19.27 -1.94
CA VAL A 156 -3.91 -20.58 -1.93
C VAL A 156 -2.52 -20.50 -2.58
N LYS A 157 -2.37 -19.75 -3.68
CA LYS A 157 -1.08 -19.51 -4.32
C LYS A 157 -0.11 -18.88 -3.33
N HIS A 158 -0.53 -17.83 -2.61
CA HIS A 158 0.29 -17.19 -1.58
C HIS A 158 0.75 -18.20 -0.51
N LEU A 159 -0.18 -18.98 0.06
CA LEU A 159 0.15 -20.03 1.03
C LEU A 159 1.21 -20.99 0.51
N PHE A 160 1.10 -21.43 -0.74
CA PHE A 160 2.01 -22.39 -1.34
C PHE A 160 3.37 -21.78 -1.69
N THR A 161 3.37 -20.69 -2.47
CA THR A 161 4.60 -20.14 -3.07
C THR A 161 5.38 -19.24 -2.12
N ILE A 162 4.76 -18.72 -1.07
CA ILE A 162 5.43 -17.86 -0.08
C ILE A 162 5.65 -18.63 1.21
N THR A 163 4.58 -19.16 1.79
CA THR A 163 4.64 -19.67 3.17
C THR A 163 5.16 -21.09 3.25
N LEU A 164 4.62 -22.01 2.44
CA LEU A 164 5.10 -23.40 2.40
C LEU A 164 6.47 -23.51 1.72
N ASP A 165 6.73 -22.73 0.66
CA ASP A 165 8.06 -22.66 0.04
C ASP A 165 9.13 -22.28 1.07
N LYS A 166 8.90 -21.21 1.83
CA LYS A 166 9.79 -20.79 2.92
C LYS A 166 9.94 -21.89 3.98
N LEU A 167 8.86 -22.55 4.37
CA LEU A 167 8.90 -23.65 5.33
C LEU A 167 9.77 -24.81 4.84
N PHE A 168 9.66 -25.21 3.57
CA PHE A 168 10.39 -26.35 3.00
C PHE A 168 11.80 -26.01 2.52
N SER A 169 12.12 -24.73 2.29
CA SER A 169 13.45 -24.26 1.88
C SER A 169 14.55 -24.46 2.92
N GLU A 170 14.19 -24.69 4.18
CA GLU A 170 15.14 -24.89 5.28
C GLU A 170 14.97 -26.28 5.93
N PRO A 171 15.26 -27.38 5.19
CA PRO A 171 15.05 -28.75 5.66
C PRO A 171 15.84 -29.05 6.93
N ASP A 172 16.97 -28.40 7.13
CA ASP A 172 17.82 -28.55 8.32
C ASP A 172 17.08 -28.23 9.61
N ARG A 173 16.03 -27.38 9.59
CA ARG A 173 15.18 -27.13 10.76
C ARG A 173 14.44 -28.39 11.24
N PHE A 174 14.08 -29.27 10.32
CA PHE A 174 13.41 -30.54 10.62
C PHE A 174 14.42 -31.65 10.93
N LEU A 175 15.50 -31.70 10.15
CA LEU A 175 16.49 -32.77 10.20
C LEU A 175 17.44 -32.67 11.39
N TRP A 176 17.50 -31.50 12.03
CA TRP A 176 18.35 -31.26 13.20
C TRP A 176 18.14 -32.31 14.32
N SER A 177 16.89 -32.75 14.52
CA SER A 177 16.50 -33.76 15.52
C SER A 177 16.96 -35.18 15.18
N PHE A 178 17.30 -35.46 13.92
CA PHE A 178 17.76 -36.76 13.44
C PHE A 178 19.29 -36.92 13.50
N CYS A 179 20.05 -35.84 13.68
CA CYS A 179 21.50 -35.90 13.85
C CYS A 179 21.90 -36.46 15.23
N GLU A 180 22.65 -37.56 15.27
CA GLU A 180 23.27 -38.07 16.50
C GLU A 180 24.33 -37.13 17.06
N SER A 181 25.05 -36.42 16.18
CA SER A 181 26.03 -35.39 16.55
C SER A 181 25.39 -34.23 17.33
N ASN A 182 24.12 -33.92 17.03
CA ASN A 182 23.35 -32.87 17.69
C ASN A 182 22.77 -33.31 19.05
N LYS A 183 22.76 -34.61 19.37
CA LYS A 183 22.36 -35.10 20.71
C LYS A 183 23.36 -34.70 21.80
N ALA A 184 24.57 -34.30 21.41
CA ALA A 184 25.59 -33.74 22.30
C ALA A 184 25.63 -32.21 22.31
N ALA A 185 24.75 -31.54 21.55
CA ALA A 185 24.66 -30.09 21.50
C ALA A 185 24.13 -29.52 22.83
N ASP A 186 24.45 -28.25 23.10
CA ASP A 186 23.93 -27.51 24.24
C ASP A 186 22.39 -27.47 24.20
N ASP A 187 21.75 -27.66 25.36
CA ASP A 187 20.29 -27.56 25.55
C ASP A 187 19.75 -26.25 24.95
N GLN A 188 20.54 -25.18 24.97
CA GLN A 188 20.17 -23.90 24.39
C GLN A 188 20.06 -23.92 22.85
N ALA A 189 20.91 -24.66 22.15
CA ALA A 189 20.85 -24.77 20.68
C ALA A 189 19.63 -25.58 20.22
N ILE A 190 19.29 -26.63 20.99
CA ILE A 190 18.05 -27.42 20.81
C ILE A 190 16.84 -26.49 20.89
N ILE A 191 16.77 -25.66 21.94
CA ILE A 191 15.65 -24.76 22.20
C ILE A 191 15.50 -23.74 21.07
N VAL A 192 16.59 -23.12 20.61
CA VAL A 192 16.54 -22.10 19.55
C VAL A 192 16.06 -22.69 18.22
N LYS A 193 16.64 -23.82 17.78
CA LYS A 193 16.25 -24.44 16.50
C LYS A 193 14.82 -24.97 16.53
N ARG A 194 14.38 -25.48 17.68
CA ARG A 194 12.98 -25.86 17.87
C ARG A 194 12.05 -24.66 17.78
N ALA A 195 12.38 -23.55 18.43
CA ALA A 195 11.58 -22.33 18.38
C ALA A 195 11.49 -21.75 16.95
N GLU A 196 12.56 -21.79 16.16
CA GLU A 196 12.56 -21.37 14.75
C GLU A 196 11.59 -22.21 13.91
N LEU A 197 11.60 -23.53 14.08
CA LEU A 197 10.67 -24.44 13.40
C LEU A 197 9.23 -24.20 13.85
N GLU A 198 8.99 -24.09 15.16
CA GLU A 198 7.66 -23.84 15.72
C GLU A 198 7.08 -22.51 15.23
N ASN A 199 7.87 -21.44 15.20
CA ASN A 199 7.43 -20.15 14.67
C ASN A 199 7.03 -20.24 13.19
N ALA A 200 7.82 -20.94 12.36
CA ALA A 200 7.47 -21.10 10.94
C ALA A 200 6.17 -21.90 10.74
N LEU A 201 5.95 -22.93 11.55
CA LEU A 201 4.71 -23.71 11.54
C LEU A 201 3.51 -22.94 12.10
N ILE A 202 3.71 -22.11 13.13
CA ILE A 202 2.68 -21.20 13.65
C ILE A 202 2.23 -20.26 12.54
N THR A 203 3.15 -19.59 11.85
CA THR A 203 2.81 -18.71 10.72
C THR A 203 2.03 -19.45 9.62
N ALA A 204 2.47 -20.65 9.24
CA ALA A 204 1.74 -21.45 8.23
C ALA A 204 0.33 -21.85 8.69
N ASN A 205 0.18 -22.22 9.96
CA ASN A 205 -1.12 -22.59 10.52
C ASN A 205 -2.06 -21.39 10.70
N GLU A 206 -1.53 -20.23 11.07
CA GLU A 206 -2.29 -18.97 11.15
C GLU A 206 -2.83 -18.59 9.77
N GLU A 207 -2.01 -18.66 8.73
CA GLU A 207 -2.46 -18.38 7.36
C GLU A 207 -3.51 -19.39 6.87
N ILE A 208 -3.35 -20.67 7.21
CA ILE A 208 -4.37 -21.69 6.93
C ILE A 208 -5.70 -21.34 7.63
N ASP A 209 -5.66 -20.92 8.89
CA ASP A 209 -6.85 -20.53 9.65
C ASP A 209 -7.50 -19.26 9.05
N ASP A 210 -6.70 -18.28 8.65
CA ASP A 210 -7.17 -17.05 7.99
C ASP A 210 -7.92 -17.38 6.69
N ILE A 211 -7.38 -18.30 5.87
CA ILE A 211 -8.04 -18.74 4.64
C ILE A 211 -9.34 -19.50 4.96
N ILE A 212 -9.34 -20.38 5.97
CA ILE A 212 -10.55 -21.11 6.40
C ILE A 212 -11.63 -20.12 6.86
N ASP A 213 -11.28 -19.15 7.70
CA ASP A 213 -12.21 -18.17 8.22
C ASP A 213 -12.71 -17.23 7.13
N TRP A 214 -11.86 -16.86 6.17
CA TRP A 214 -12.27 -16.14 4.96
C TRP A 214 -13.25 -16.96 4.12
N LEU A 215 -13.04 -18.26 3.94
CA LEU A 215 -13.98 -19.14 3.23
C LEU A 215 -15.32 -19.33 3.96
N ARG A 216 -15.39 -19.03 5.27
CA ARG A 216 -16.63 -19.01 6.05
C ARG A 216 -17.41 -17.70 5.92
N LYS A 217 -16.72 -16.60 5.61
CA LYS A 217 -17.34 -15.27 5.51
C LYS A 217 -18.41 -15.27 4.40
N PRO A 218 -19.58 -14.67 4.63
CA PRO A 218 -20.54 -14.42 3.57
C PRO A 218 -19.89 -13.63 2.44
N PHE A 219 -20.20 -13.97 1.20
CA PHE A 219 -19.58 -13.37 0.02
C PHE A 219 -19.62 -11.83 0.03
N LEU A 220 -20.73 -11.23 0.45
CA LEU A 220 -20.87 -9.78 0.59
C LEU A 220 -19.87 -9.17 1.59
N SER A 221 -19.60 -9.85 2.70
CA SER A 221 -18.67 -9.33 3.72
C SER A 221 -17.23 -9.31 3.22
N VAL A 222 -16.84 -10.33 2.45
CA VAL A 222 -15.55 -10.39 1.75
C VAL A 222 -15.45 -9.25 0.75
N THR A 223 -16.46 -9.10 -0.12
CA THR A 223 -16.50 -8.02 -1.10
C THR A 223 -16.39 -6.63 -0.47
N ILE A 224 -17.05 -6.41 0.67
CA ILE A 224 -16.94 -5.13 1.39
C ILE A 224 -15.50 -4.88 1.85
N GLU A 225 -14.82 -5.90 2.34
CA GLU A 225 -13.42 -5.84 2.75
C GLU A 225 -12.51 -5.55 1.55
N ASP A 226 -12.78 -6.17 0.40
CA ASP A 226 -12.07 -5.91 -0.86
C ASP A 226 -12.27 -4.46 -1.32
N TRP A 227 -13.49 -3.92 -1.28
CA TRP A 227 -13.73 -2.52 -1.61
C TRP A 227 -13.03 -1.55 -0.64
N GLN A 228 -12.88 -1.92 0.63
CA GLN A 228 -12.07 -1.13 1.57
C GLN A 228 -10.61 -1.12 1.17
N ASN A 229 -10.07 -2.27 0.75
CA ASN A 229 -8.70 -2.39 0.30
C ASN A 229 -8.48 -1.64 -1.02
N SER A 230 -9.38 -1.78 -2.00
CA SER A 230 -9.38 -0.97 -3.23
C SER A 230 -9.41 0.52 -2.93
N ALA A 231 -10.24 0.98 -1.98
CA ALA A 231 -10.26 2.39 -1.59
C ALA A 231 -8.92 2.87 -1.02
N LYS A 232 -8.22 2.04 -0.23
CA LYS A 232 -6.88 2.34 0.30
C LYS A 232 -5.84 2.36 -0.83
N GLU A 233 -5.91 1.41 -1.76
CA GLU A 233 -4.99 1.33 -2.89
C GLU A 233 -5.13 2.55 -3.81
N ILE A 234 -6.36 2.95 -4.13
CA ILE A 234 -6.67 4.15 -4.89
C ILE A 234 -6.19 5.41 -4.15
N GLU A 235 -6.31 5.47 -2.82
CA GLU A 235 -5.76 6.57 -2.01
C GLU A 235 -4.23 6.62 -2.10
N LEU A 236 -3.53 5.49 -2.01
CA LEU A 236 -2.07 5.44 -2.18
C LEU A 236 -1.65 5.90 -3.57
N MET A 237 -2.37 5.48 -4.61
CA MET A 237 -2.16 5.92 -5.99
C MET A 237 -2.39 7.43 -6.16
N LEU A 238 -3.44 7.97 -5.54
CA LEU A 238 -3.73 9.40 -5.52
C LEU A 238 -2.59 10.17 -4.85
N LEU A 239 -2.12 9.70 -3.70
CA LEU A 239 -0.99 10.30 -2.98
C LEU A 239 0.27 10.31 -3.84
N ARG A 240 0.61 9.18 -4.48
CA ARG A 240 1.74 9.08 -5.42
C ARG A 240 1.61 10.07 -6.57
N LEU A 241 0.45 10.16 -7.21
CA LEU A 241 0.25 11.10 -8.31
C LEU A 241 0.41 12.56 -7.83
N THR A 242 -0.13 12.90 -6.65
CA THR A 242 0.01 14.25 -6.10
C THR A 242 1.43 14.60 -5.69
N SER A 243 2.17 13.68 -5.06
CA SER A 243 3.56 13.91 -4.65
C SER A 243 4.46 14.05 -5.88
N VAL A 244 4.32 13.16 -6.87
CA VAL A 244 5.05 13.23 -8.14
C VAL A 244 4.74 14.53 -8.87
N THR A 245 3.48 14.97 -8.90
CA THR A 245 3.12 16.27 -9.49
C THR A 245 3.85 17.43 -8.80
N ILE A 246 3.96 17.41 -7.47
CA ILE A 246 4.68 18.46 -6.71
C ILE A 246 6.18 18.44 -7.02
N VAL A 247 6.80 17.26 -7.02
CA VAL A 247 8.25 17.10 -7.27
C VAL A 247 8.61 17.47 -8.71
N LEU A 248 7.88 16.97 -9.69
CA LEU A 248 8.18 17.20 -11.11
C LEU A 248 7.93 18.65 -11.54
N VAL A 249 6.99 19.37 -10.90
CA VAL A 249 6.83 20.84 -11.07
C VAL A 249 8.11 21.58 -10.66
N LYS A 250 8.82 21.08 -9.66
CA LYS A 250 10.01 21.76 -9.10
C LYS A 250 11.30 21.40 -9.83
N GLN A 251 11.46 20.15 -10.27
CA GLN A 251 12.77 19.63 -10.68
C GLN A 251 13.01 19.57 -12.19
N HIS A 252 12.00 19.26 -13.01
CA HIS A 252 12.27 18.73 -14.36
C HIS A 252 11.55 19.42 -15.51
N GLY A 253 10.90 20.56 -15.28
CA GLY A 253 10.29 21.35 -16.35
C GLY A 253 9.34 20.51 -17.21
N LEU A 254 8.39 19.81 -16.57
CA LEU A 254 7.31 19.12 -17.30
C LEU A 254 6.67 20.08 -18.29
N SER A 255 6.28 19.56 -19.47
CA SER A 255 5.52 20.38 -20.39
C SER A 255 4.22 20.82 -19.71
N SER A 256 3.78 22.05 -19.99
CA SER A 256 2.49 22.57 -19.48
C SER A 256 1.35 21.58 -19.76
N ARG A 257 1.42 20.88 -20.89
CA ARG A 257 0.47 19.83 -21.28
C ARG A 257 0.51 18.61 -20.35
N GLN A 258 1.68 18.08 -20.00
CA GLN A 258 1.81 16.95 -19.06
C GLN A 258 1.27 17.31 -17.69
N LEU A 259 1.62 18.50 -17.19
CA LEU A 259 1.12 18.99 -15.91
C LEU A 259 -0.41 19.13 -15.92
N LYS A 260 -0.97 19.67 -17.02
CA LYS A 260 -2.42 19.78 -17.20
C LYS A 260 -3.07 18.40 -17.15
N CYS A 261 -2.54 17.41 -17.88
CA CYS A 261 -3.03 16.03 -17.88
C CYS A 261 -3.00 15.38 -16.49
N MET A 262 -1.91 15.51 -15.73
CA MET A 262 -1.84 14.98 -14.36
C MET A 262 -2.90 15.62 -13.44
N ARG A 263 -3.04 16.95 -13.52
CA ARG A 263 -4.00 17.71 -12.69
C ARG A 263 -5.45 17.31 -12.96
N VAL A 264 -5.81 17.05 -14.22
CA VAL A 264 -7.19 16.64 -14.58
C VAL A 264 -7.49 15.17 -14.27
N GLY A 265 -6.47 14.31 -14.14
CA GLY A 265 -6.64 12.92 -13.71
C GLY A 265 -7.01 12.78 -12.23
N ILE A 266 -6.51 13.68 -11.37
CA ILE A 266 -6.73 13.68 -9.92
C ILE A 266 -8.23 13.61 -9.53
N PRO A 267 -9.14 14.44 -10.09
CA PRO A 267 -10.57 14.34 -9.83
C PRO A 267 -11.18 12.96 -10.10
N VAL A 268 -10.79 12.28 -11.19
CA VAL A 268 -11.30 10.94 -11.53
C VAL A 268 -10.89 9.94 -10.45
N ILE A 269 -9.63 9.95 -10.04
CA ILE A 269 -9.10 9.06 -8.98
C ILE A 269 -9.81 9.34 -7.65
N LYS A 270 -10.02 10.61 -7.29
CA LYS A 270 -10.77 11.01 -6.09
C LYS A 270 -12.20 10.50 -6.10
N LEU A 271 -12.89 10.60 -7.23
CA LEU A 271 -14.26 10.12 -7.38
C LEU A 271 -14.34 8.60 -7.28
N CYS A 272 -13.39 7.88 -7.87
CA CYS A 272 -13.29 6.43 -7.71
C CYS A 272 -13.10 6.06 -6.24
N ARG A 273 -12.15 6.67 -5.55
CA ARG A 273 -11.95 6.45 -4.11
C ARG A 273 -13.23 6.70 -3.32
N LEU A 274 -13.94 7.80 -3.60
CA LEU A 274 -15.19 8.14 -2.93
C LEU A 274 -16.26 7.06 -3.15
N LEU A 275 -16.35 6.52 -4.37
CA LEU A 275 -17.26 5.43 -4.71
C LEU A 275 -16.94 4.16 -3.91
N PHE A 276 -15.68 3.73 -3.87
CA PHE A 276 -15.29 2.54 -3.10
C PHE A 276 -15.41 2.74 -1.58
N LYS A 277 -15.16 3.96 -1.08
CA LYS A 277 -15.44 4.35 0.32
C LYS A 277 -16.95 4.31 0.62
N ARG A 278 -17.80 4.51 -0.39
CA ARG A 278 -19.26 4.35 -0.26
C ARG A 278 -19.67 2.88 -0.30
N PHE A 279 -19.15 2.10 -1.25
CA PHE A 279 -19.41 0.66 -1.35
C PHE A 279 -18.95 -0.10 -0.09
N SER A 280 -17.78 0.22 0.45
CA SER A 280 -17.33 -0.36 1.72
C SER A 280 -18.22 -0.06 2.94
N ARG A 281 -19.17 0.88 2.83
CA ARG A 281 -20.13 1.25 3.87
C ARG A 281 -21.53 0.70 3.60
N LEU A 282 -21.68 -0.26 2.70
CA LEU A 282 -22.96 -0.87 2.31
C LEU A 282 -23.74 -1.54 3.46
N ASN A 283 -23.12 -1.77 4.62
CA ASN A 283 -23.79 -2.26 5.83
C ASN A 283 -24.16 -1.16 6.84
N SER A 284 -23.81 0.10 6.55
CA SER A 284 -24.30 1.25 7.32
C SER A 284 -25.71 1.63 6.85
N GLN A 285 -26.52 2.19 7.75
CA GLN A 285 -27.91 2.64 7.47
C GLN A 285 -28.06 3.62 6.28
N ASP A 286 -26.96 4.07 5.67
CA ASP A 286 -26.94 5.12 4.65
C ASP A 286 -26.93 4.59 3.20
N PHE A 287 -26.72 3.28 2.98
CA PHE A 287 -26.59 2.72 1.63
C PHE A 287 -26.96 1.22 1.65
N LEU A 288 -28.21 0.87 1.34
CA LEU A 288 -28.63 -0.53 1.33
C LEU A 288 -28.28 -1.21 0.01
N LEU A 289 -27.42 -2.23 0.06
CA LEU A 289 -27.63 -3.43 -0.75
C LEU A 289 -28.21 -4.47 0.20
N PRO A 290 -29.54 -4.66 0.22
CA PRO A 290 -30.11 -5.71 1.03
C PRO A 290 -29.51 -7.05 0.59
N ASN A 291 -29.41 -8.03 1.50
CA ASN A 291 -28.94 -9.39 1.16
C ASN A 291 -29.67 -9.98 -0.07
N SER A 292 -30.91 -9.52 -0.32
CA SER A 292 -31.70 -9.83 -1.51
C SER A 292 -31.05 -9.42 -2.84
N PHE A 293 -30.03 -8.55 -2.85
CA PHE A 293 -29.28 -8.23 -4.06
C PHE A 293 -28.55 -9.46 -4.61
N ILE A 294 -27.93 -10.23 -3.71
CA ILE A 294 -27.26 -11.48 -4.07
C ILE A 294 -28.31 -12.49 -4.54
N ASP A 295 -29.44 -12.58 -3.84
CA ASP A 295 -30.45 -13.62 -4.12
C ASP A 295 -31.28 -13.37 -5.40
N SER A 296 -31.46 -12.10 -5.79
CA SER A 296 -32.37 -11.74 -6.89
C SER A 296 -31.71 -11.75 -8.26
N ASN A 297 -30.40 -11.51 -8.35
CA ASN A 297 -29.66 -11.51 -9.62
C ASN A 297 -28.16 -11.70 -9.42
N ILE A 298 -27.77 -12.96 -9.15
CA ILE A 298 -26.37 -13.39 -8.97
C ILE A 298 -25.49 -12.96 -10.15
N GLU A 299 -26.01 -13.03 -11.37
CA GLU A 299 -25.29 -12.69 -12.61
C GLU A 299 -24.93 -11.19 -12.66
N SER A 300 -25.91 -10.30 -12.46
CA SER A 300 -25.62 -8.87 -12.39
C SER A 300 -24.73 -8.52 -11.20
N PHE A 301 -24.86 -9.20 -10.06
CA PHE A 301 -23.93 -8.99 -8.95
C PHE A 301 -22.51 -9.38 -9.33
N HIS A 302 -22.30 -10.51 -10.02
CA HIS A 302 -20.97 -10.91 -10.49
C HIS A 302 -20.37 -9.93 -11.50
N GLU A 303 -21.16 -9.46 -12.45
CA GLU A 303 -20.72 -8.42 -13.38
C GLU A 303 -20.33 -7.12 -12.66
N PHE A 304 -21.07 -6.75 -11.61
CA PHE A 304 -20.75 -5.60 -10.77
C PHE A 304 -19.42 -5.79 -10.05
N LEU A 305 -19.18 -6.98 -9.48
CA LEU A 305 -17.92 -7.28 -8.82
C LEU A 305 -16.74 -7.27 -9.78
N GLU A 306 -16.86 -7.93 -10.93
CA GLU A 306 -15.80 -7.92 -11.94
C GLU A 306 -15.46 -6.49 -12.37
N ALA A 307 -16.47 -5.65 -12.60
CA ALA A 307 -16.26 -4.25 -12.92
C ALA A 307 -15.55 -3.50 -11.78
N THR A 308 -15.98 -3.65 -10.53
CA THR A 308 -15.32 -2.98 -9.39
C THR A 308 -13.88 -3.44 -9.17
N ASN A 309 -13.55 -4.71 -9.37
CA ASN A 309 -12.19 -5.21 -9.15
C ASN A 309 -11.18 -4.76 -10.21
N LEU A 310 -11.65 -4.45 -11.43
CA LEU A 310 -10.78 -3.92 -12.47
C LEU A 310 -10.47 -2.44 -12.27
N VAL A 311 -11.28 -1.69 -11.53
CA VAL A 311 -11.11 -0.23 -11.37
C VAL A 311 -9.74 0.13 -10.76
N PRO A 312 -9.28 -0.45 -9.64
CA PRO A 312 -7.95 -0.14 -9.09
C PRO A 312 -6.82 -0.37 -10.10
N LEU A 313 -6.86 -1.48 -10.84
CA LEU A 313 -5.85 -1.83 -11.84
C LEU A 313 -5.80 -0.80 -12.97
N VAL A 314 -6.96 -0.38 -13.49
CA VAL A 314 -7.04 0.65 -14.54
C VAL A 314 -6.63 2.03 -14.00
N ILE A 315 -6.95 2.36 -12.75
CA ILE A 315 -6.44 3.57 -12.10
C ILE A 315 -4.91 3.54 -11.98
N GLY A 316 -4.33 2.37 -11.66
CA GLY A 316 -2.88 2.18 -11.67
C GLY A 316 -2.27 2.49 -13.03
N ARG A 317 -2.87 1.99 -14.12
CA ARG A 317 -2.47 2.32 -15.50
C ARG A 317 -2.61 3.81 -15.80
N LEU A 318 -3.71 4.44 -15.37
CA LEU A 318 -3.91 5.89 -15.51
C LEU A 318 -2.81 6.67 -14.79
N VAL A 319 -2.44 6.29 -13.57
CA VAL A 319 -1.39 6.95 -12.79
C VAL A 319 -0.04 6.79 -13.47
N ILE A 320 0.29 5.57 -13.93
CA ILE A 320 1.51 5.32 -14.69
C ILE A 320 1.52 6.16 -15.97
N ALA A 321 0.46 6.14 -16.77
CA ALA A 321 0.36 6.94 -17.99
C ALA A 321 0.41 8.46 -17.72
N SER A 322 -0.05 8.90 -16.55
CA SER A 322 0.01 10.31 -16.14
C SER A 322 1.43 10.72 -15.72
N VAL A 323 2.19 9.81 -15.10
CA VAL A 323 3.54 10.06 -14.57
C VAL A 323 4.63 9.83 -15.62
N SER A 324 4.50 8.75 -16.39
CA SER A 324 5.35 8.47 -17.53
C SER A 324 5.10 9.54 -18.61
N ARG A 325 6.09 9.82 -19.46
CA ARG A 325 5.94 10.71 -20.63
C ARG A 325 5.04 10.09 -21.71
N SER A 326 4.00 9.37 -21.31
CA SER A 326 3.06 8.70 -22.18
C SER A 326 2.28 9.70 -23.01
N SER A 327 1.81 9.25 -24.17
CA SER A 327 1.03 10.10 -25.05
C SER A 327 -0.32 10.46 -24.39
N PRO A 328 -0.90 11.63 -24.71
CA PRO A 328 -2.26 11.99 -24.29
C PRO A 328 -3.32 10.93 -24.67
N ARG A 329 -3.01 10.09 -25.67
CA ARG A 329 -3.83 8.97 -26.10
C ARG A 329 -3.90 7.86 -25.04
N GLU A 330 -2.80 7.50 -24.40
CA GLU A 330 -2.78 6.47 -23.36
C GLU A 330 -3.52 6.90 -22.09
N ILE A 331 -3.42 8.18 -21.74
CA ILE A 331 -4.23 8.78 -20.67
C ILE A 331 -5.71 8.70 -21.03
N SER A 332 -6.08 9.12 -22.25
CA SER A 332 -7.48 9.10 -22.71
C SER A 332 -8.05 7.69 -22.78
N LYS A 333 -7.28 6.69 -23.24
CA LYS A 333 -7.65 5.26 -23.23
C LYS A 333 -7.89 4.75 -21.81
N SER A 334 -6.97 5.03 -20.89
CA SER A 334 -7.09 4.58 -19.49
C SER A 334 -8.32 5.19 -18.83
N VAL A 335 -8.59 6.47 -19.10
CA VAL A 335 -9.75 7.20 -18.58
C VAL A 335 -11.06 6.68 -19.19
N ALA A 336 -11.08 6.39 -20.50
CA ALA A 336 -12.21 5.76 -21.17
C ALA A 336 -12.54 4.42 -20.52
N PHE A 337 -11.52 3.62 -20.22
CA PHE A 337 -11.70 2.32 -19.57
C PHE A 337 -12.22 2.46 -18.13
N VAL A 338 -11.69 3.40 -17.33
CA VAL A 338 -12.24 3.70 -16.00
C VAL A 338 -13.73 4.09 -16.11
N ASN A 339 -14.07 4.98 -17.04
CA ASN A 339 -15.46 5.38 -17.25
C ASN A 339 -16.35 4.19 -17.64
N PHE A 340 -15.91 3.35 -18.57
CA PHE A 340 -16.65 2.15 -18.98
C PHE A 340 -17.00 1.25 -17.79
N LEU A 341 -16.01 0.92 -16.95
CA LEU A 341 -16.21 0.09 -15.76
C LEU A 341 -17.18 0.73 -14.77
N LEU A 342 -17.02 2.03 -14.51
CA LEU A 342 -17.89 2.76 -13.59
C LEU A 342 -19.32 2.84 -14.12
N GLN A 343 -19.54 3.13 -15.41
CA GLN A 343 -20.88 3.13 -16.01
C GLN A 343 -21.54 1.75 -15.93
N LYS A 344 -20.77 0.68 -16.15
CA LYS A 344 -21.27 -0.70 -15.95
C LYS A 344 -21.75 -0.92 -14.51
N CYS A 345 -20.95 -0.48 -13.52
CA CYS A 345 -21.35 -0.53 -12.12
C CYS A 345 -22.63 0.26 -11.84
N LEU A 346 -22.73 1.48 -12.37
CA LEU A 346 -23.90 2.35 -12.20
C LEU A 346 -25.17 1.73 -12.77
N LEU A 347 -25.07 1.15 -13.97
CA LEU A 347 -26.21 0.52 -14.64
C LEU A 347 -26.78 -0.63 -13.82
N ILE A 348 -25.90 -1.51 -13.31
CA ILE A 348 -26.30 -2.65 -12.50
C ILE A 348 -26.97 -2.20 -11.19
N LEU A 349 -26.40 -1.21 -10.51
CA LEU A 349 -26.99 -0.66 -9.28
C LEU A 349 -28.37 -0.05 -9.52
N ARG A 350 -28.55 0.71 -10.60
CA ARG A 350 -29.85 1.28 -10.98
C ARG A 350 -30.90 0.19 -11.24
N GLN A 351 -30.56 -0.79 -12.07
CA GLN A 351 -31.46 -1.91 -12.37
C GLN A 351 -31.88 -2.65 -11.10
N HIS A 352 -30.94 -2.83 -10.16
CA HIS A 352 -31.25 -3.43 -8.88
C HIS A 352 -32.20 -2.58 -8.04
N TRP A 353 -31.91 -1.29 -7.86
CA TRP A 353 -32.77 -0.39 -7.09
C TRP A 353 -34.16 -0.23 -7.71
N ASP A 354 -34.26 -0.19 -9.04
CA ASP A 354 -35.53 -0.21 -9.76
C ASP A 354 -36.31 -1.50 -9.46
N SER A 355 -35.64 -2.65 -9.35
CA SER A 355 -36.27 -3.93 -9.02
C SER A 355 -36.77 -4.03 -7.57
N LEU A 356 -36.19 -3.22 -6.67
CA LEU A 356 -36.58 -3.10 -5.26
C LEU A 356 -37.68 -2.05 -5.05
N THR A 357 -37.81 -1.09 -5.96
CA THR A 357 -38.79 -0.02 -5.88
C THR A 357 -40.20 -0.64 -5.90
N GLY A 358 -40.90 -0.56 -4.76
CA GLY A 358 -42.23 -1.16 -4.55
C GLY A 358 -42.25 -2.52 -3.83
N LYS A 359 -41.10 -3.09 -3.47
CA LYS A 359 -41.00 -4.35 -2.69
C LYS A 359 -40.52 -4.19 -1.25
N VAL A 360 -39.84 -3.10 -0.93
CA VAL A 360 -39.17 -2.91 0.38
C VAL A 360 -39.68 -1.63 1.04
N ASP A 361 -39.85 -1.65 2.36
CA ASP A 361 -40.22 -0.48 3.18
C ASP A 361 -39.12 0.62 3.20
N ASP A 362 -37.97 0.35 2.58
CA ASP A 362 -36.78 1.21 2.55
C ASP A 362 -36.72 2.20 1.37
N ALA A 363 -37.88 2.57 0.80
CA ALA A 363 -37.97 3.44 -0.38
C ALA A 363 -37.16 4.75 -0.25
N ILE A 364 -37.14 5.36 0.95
CA ILE A 364 -36.40 6.59 1.24
C ILE A 364 -34.87 6.38 1.12
N GLN A 365 -34.37 5.23 1.56
CA GLN A 365 -32.93 4.94 1.51
C GLN A 365 -32.47 4.66 0.07
N ILE A 366 -33.30 3.95 -0.71
CA ILE A 366 -33.08 3.72 -2.14
C ILE A 366 -33.06 5.05 -2.90
N GLU A 367 -34.02 5.94 -2.62
CA GLU A 367 -34.07 7.26 -3.24
C GLU A 367 -32.82 8.10 -2.93
N ASN A 368 -32.40 8.15 -1.65
CA ASN A 368 -31.19 8.86 -1.24
C ASN A 368 -29.92 8.28 -1.91
N ALA A 369 -29.82 6.96 -1.98
CA ALA A 369 -28.69 6.27 -2.63
C ALA A 369 -28.64 6.60 -4.14
N SER A 370 -29.81 6.59 -4.79
CA SER A 370 -29.96 6.93 -6.21
C SER A 370 -29.59 8.39 -6.49
N GLN A 371 -30.08 9.34 -5.69
CA GLN A 371 -29.75 10.76 -5.81
C GLN A 371 -28.25 11.02 -5.63
N TRP A 372 -27.61 10.37 -4.65
CA TRP A 372 -26.17 10.47 -4.46
C TRP A 372 -25.40 9.94 -5.68
N LEU A 373 -25.86 8.80 -6.23
CA LEU A 373 -25.23 8.17 -7.39
C LEU A 373 -25.36 9.04 -8.65
N ASP A 374 -26.51 9.68 -8.85
CA ASP A 374 -26.72 10.67 -9.92
C ASP A 374 -25.78 11.87 -9.78
N ALA A 375 -25.67 12.44 -8.57
CA ALA A 375 -24.75 13.54 -8.30
C ALA A 375 -23.30 13.15 -8.57
N TRP A 376 -22.88 11.95 -8.12
CA TRP A 376 -21.55 11.42 -8.37
C TRP A 376 -21.28 11.22 -9.87
N ALA A 377 -22.25 10.69 -10.64
CA ALA A 377 -22.11 10.48 -12.07
C ALA A 377 -21.96 11.80 -12.84
N VAL A 378 -22.66 12.86 -12.43
CA VAL A 378 -22.49 14.21 -13.00
C VAL A 378 -21.06 14.72 -12.77
N GLN A 379 -20.52 14.54 -11.56
CA GLN A 379 -19.14 14.94 -11.25
C GLN A 379 -18.12 14.14 -12.05
N LEU A 380 -18.35 12.83 -12.25
CA LEU A 380 -17.50 11.99 -13.08
C LEU A 380 -17.48 12.51 -14.53
N ASN A 381 -18.65 12.76 -15.12
CA ASN A 381 -18.75 13.29 -16.48
C ASN A 381 -18.04 14.64 -16.64
N TYR A 382 -18.12 15.52 -15.63
CA TYR A 382 -17.38 16.78 -15.63
C TYR A 382 -15.87 16.57 -15.58
N ALA A 383 -15.39 15.63 -14.76
CA ALA A 383 -13.97 15.26 -14.71
C ALA A 383 -13.49 14.69 -16.06
N MET A 384 -14.30 13.86 -16.71
CA MET A 384 -14.00 13.30 -18.04
C MET A 384 -13.87 14.41 -19.10
N LEU A 385 -14.81 15.37 -19.12
CA LEU A 385 -14.75 16.51 -20.05
C LEU A 385 -13.50 17.36 -19.84
N ASN A 386 -13.06 17.54 -18.59
CA ASN A 386 -11.82 18.25 -18.30
C ASN A 386 -10.59 17.51 -18.83
N ILE A 387 -10.63 16.17 -18.84
CA ILE A 387 -9.59 15.35 -19.44
C ILE A 387 -9.59 15.50 -20.96
N GLU A 388 -10.74 15.41 -21.62
CA GLU A 388 -10.88 15.65 -23.07
C GLU A 388 -10.26 17.00 -23.47
N ASN A 389 -10.59 18.05 -22.72
CA ASN A 389 -10.07 19.41 -22.94
C ASN A 389 -8.56 19.56 -22.65
N ALA A 390 -7.99 18.71 -21.80
CA ALA A 390 -6.57 18.74 -21.47
C ALA A 390 -5.73 17.92 -22.45
N THR A 391 -6.22 16.75 -22.85
CA THR A 391 -5.53 15.87 -23.79
C THR A 391 -5.71 16.32 -25.23
N GLY A 392 -6.80 17.03 -25.52
CA GLY A 392 -7.22 17.36 -26.89
C GLY A 392 -7.76 16.14 -27.64
N GLN A 393 -8.08 15.06 -26.92
CA GLN A 393 -8.65 13.85 -27.49
C GLN A 393 -10.05 13.62 -26.92
N GLU A 394 -10.98 13.30 -27.81
CA GLU A 394 -12.31 12.86 -27.40
C GLU A 394 -12.19 11.50 -26.73
N ILE A 395 -12.74 11.36 -25.52
CA ILE A 395 -12.80 10.09 -24.82
C ILE A 395 -13.87 9.26 -25.54
N ASP A 396 -13.46 8.15 -26.14
CA ASP A 396 -14.40 7.22 -26.76
C ASP A 396 -15.30 6.60 -25.67
N ARG A 397 -16.53 7.12 -25.56
CA ARG A 397 -17.54 6.63 -24.62
C ARG A 397 -18.16 5.31 -25.06
N THR A 398 -17.91 4.91 -26.31
CA THR A 398 -18.30 3.62 -26.87
C THR A 398 -17.18 2.60 -26.77
N TYR A 399 -16.04 2.97 -26.17
CA TYR A 399 -14.90 2.11 -25.98
C TYR A 399 -15.31 0.87 -25.18
N VAL A 400 -15.30 -0.27 -25.86
CA VAL A 400 -15.31 -1.58 -25.24
C VAL A 400 -13.85 -2.03 -25.22
N PRO A 401 -13.25 -2.23 -24.04
CA PRO A 401 -11.88 -2.68 -23.95
C PRO A 401 -11.72 -3.99 -24.72
N GLY A 402 -10.83 -4.01 -25.71
CA GLY A 402 -10.32 -5.26 -26.25
C GLY A 402 -9.53 -6.02 -25.17
N PRO A 403 -9.32 -7.34 -25.33
CA PRO A 403 -8.35 -8.04 -24.50
C PRO A 403 -7.01 -7.30 -24.56
N PRO A 404 -6.26 -7.18 -23.44
CA PRO A 404 -4.98 -6.49 -23.42
C PRO A 404 -4.07 -7.12 -24.48
N ASP A 405 -3.79 -6.36 -25.53
CA ASP A 405 -2.89 -6.78 -26.60
C ASP A 405 -1.47 -6.49 -26.13
N ASP A 406 -0.78 -7.51 -25.61
CA ASP A 406 0.59 -7.40 -25.09
C ASP A 406 1.63 -7.05 -26.18
N SER A 407 1.19 -6.82 -27.43
CA SER A 407 2.06 -6.56 -28.59
C SER A 407 2.32 -5.08 -28.91
N GLU A 408 1.56 -4.11 -28.35
CA GLU A 408 1.66 -2.69 -28.74
C GLU A 408 2.71 -1.86 -27.96
N ALA A 409 3.50 -2.46 -27.06
CA ALA A 409 4.39 -1.71 -26.16
C ALA A 409 5.73 -1.25 -26.76
N SER A 410 6.07 -1.55 -28.03
CA SER A 410 7.45 -1.36 -28.52
C SER A 410 7.74 -0.26 -29.56
N ASP A 411 6.79 0.24 -30.37
CA ASP A 411 7.21 0.83 -31.66
C ASP A 411 6.91 2.32 -31.94
N ASP A 412 6.14 3.05 -31.14
CA ASP A 412 5.73 4.42 -31.52
C ASP A 412 6.37 5.55 -30.69
N LEU A 413 7.63 5.87 -31.02
CA LEU A 413 8.31 7.12 -30.62
C LEU A 413 8.74 7.90 -31.88
N GLU A 414 7.77 8.44 -32.63
CA GLU A 414 8.02 9.46 -33.65
C GLU A 414 7.85 10.88 -33.09
N ILE A 415 8.78 11.73 -33.52
CA ILE A 415 9.13 13.07 -33.06
C ILE A 415 7.99 14.07 -33.32
N TRP A 416 7.55 14.80 -32.29
CA TRP A 416 6.65 15.95 -32.44
C TRP A 416 7.44 17.25 -32.31
N ASP A 417 7.28 18.10 -33.32
CA ASP A 417 7.88 19.43 -33.47
C ASP A 417 7.02 20.46 -32.72
N ASP A 418 7.57 21.02 -31.63
CA ASP A 418 6.90 22.01 -30.78
C ASP A 418 7.07 23.41 -31.40
N SER A 419 6.07 23.86 -32.15
CA SER A 419 5.90 25.30 -32.41
C SER A 419 4.44 25.73 -32.30
N GLU A 420 4.27 26.83 -31.57
CA GLU A 420 3.06 27.64 -31.37
C GLU A 420 1.94 27.04 -30.50
N ILE A 421 1.73 27.63 -29.32
CA ILE A 421 0.42 28.16 -28.88
C ILE A 421 0.65 29.10 -27.68
N SER A 422 0.00 30.25 -27.75
CA SER A 422 0.09 31.43 -26.90
C SER A 422 -0.67 31.34 -25.58
N ASP A 423 -0.25 32.21 -24.66
CA ASP A 423 -0.94 32.82 -23.52
C ASP A 423 -2.48 32.76 -23.55
N ASP A 424 -3.09 32.32 -22.43
CA ASP A 424 -4.20 33.07 -21.81
C ASP A 424 -4.64 32.54 -20.41
N SER A 425 -4.71 33.50 -19.49
CA SER A 425 -5.63 33.69 -18.37
C SER A 425 -5.53 32.87 -17.06
N ASP A 426 -5.27 33.63 -16.00
CA ASP A 426 -5.48 33.35 -14.58
C ASP A 426 -6.95 33.01 -14.27
N VAL A 427 -7.18 31.81 -13.74
CA VAL A 427 -8.44 31.42 -13.10
C VAL A 427 -8.13 31.08 -11.64
N SER A 428 -8.53 31.97 -10.73
CA SER A 428 -8.45 31.72 -9.29
C SER A 428 -9.56 30.75 -8.88
N PHE A 429 -9.16 29.57 -8.42
CA PHE A 429 -10.04 28.50 -7.96
C PHE A 429 -10.03 28.48 -6.42
N GLU A 430 -11.15 28.79 -5.77
CA GLU A 430 -11.30 28.56 -4.33
C GLU A 430 -11.98 27.20 -4.07
N PRO A 431 -11.31 26.24 -3.41
CA PRO A 431 -11.96 25.02 -2.97
C PRO A 431 -12.68 25.25 -1.63
N ASP A 432 -13.94 24.82 -1.58
CA ASP A 432 -14.71 24.68 -0.34
C ASP A 432 -14.19 23.44 0.41
N VAL A 433 -13.39 23.64 1.46
CA VAL A 433 -12.70 22.56 2.20
C VAL A 433 -13.42 22.32 3.52
N SER A 434 -13.92 21.10 3.73
CA SER A 434 -14.58 20.72 4.99
C SER A 434 -13.55 20.53 6.12
N LEU A 435 -13.81 21.10 7.30
CA LEU A 435 -13.01 20.93 8.52
C LEU A 435 -12.75 19.44 8.87
N ARG A 436 -13.68 18.56 8.48
CA ARG A 436 -13.54 17.11 8.66
C ARG A 436 -12.43 16.53 7.80
N GLU A 437 -12.34 16.95 6.54
CA GLU A 437 -11.30 16.52 5.59
C GLU A 437 -9.94 17.05 6.03
N THR A 438 -9.88 18.30 6.52
CA THR A 438 -8.66 18.88 7.10
C THR A 438 -8.15 18.12 8.33
N LYS A 439 -9.05 17.62 9.19
CA LYS A 439 -8.66 16.77 10.33
C LYS A 439 -8.09 15.42 9.90
N GLU A 440 -8.60 14.83 8.82
CA GLU A 440 -8.04 13.60 8.24
C GLU A 440 -6.63 13.87 7.66
N GLU A 441 -6.44 14.99 6.95
CA GLU A 441 -5.11 15.44 6.46
C GLU A 441 -4.10 15.62 7.61
N TRP A 442 -4.52 16.23 8.72
CA TRP A 442 -3.64 16.41 9.88
C TRP A 442 -3.30 15.10 10.61
N GLN A 443 -4.18 14.11 10.61
CA GLN A 443 -3.89 12.78 11.17
C GLN A 443 -2.88 12.02 10.31
N LEU A 444 -2.89 12.23 8.99
CA LEU A 444 -1.88 11.69 8.09
C LEU A 444 -0.53 12.36 8.33
N LEU A 445 -0.51 13.70 8.44
CA LEU A 445 0.70 14.45 8.76
C LEU A 445 1.30 14.04 10.11
N ALA A 446 0.47 13.80 11.13
CA ALA A 446 0.93 13.30 12.42
C ALA A 446 1.61 11.92 12.35
N ARG A 447 1.24 11.07 11.38
CA ARG A 447 1.88 9.77 11.14
C ARG A 447 3.22 9.93 10.42
N GLN A 448 3.28 10.75 9.38
CA GLN A 448 4.54 11.09 8.70
C GLN A 448 5.57 11.70 9.67
N LEU A 449 5.09 12.52 10.60
CA LEU A 449 5.90 13.09 11.68
C LEU A 449 6.48 12.02 12.62
N GLU A 450 5.72 10.95 12.90
CA GLU A 450 6.18 9.84 13.73
C GLU A 450 7.22 8.99 12.99
N GLU A 451 7.01 8.72 11.70
CA GLU A 451 7.96 8.01 10.84
C GLU A 451 9.30 8.77 10.77
N ASN A 452 9.27 10.06 10.43
CA ASN A 452 10.47 10.90 10.39
C ASN A 452 11.17 11.00 11.77
N LEU A 453 10.39 11.07 12.85
CA LEU A 453 10.94 11.09 14.20
C LEU A 453 11.63 9.76 14.55
N ASN A 454 11.05 8.62 14.16
CA ASN A 454 11.66 7.31 14.37
C ASN A 454 12.97 7.17 13.59
N THR A 455 13.00 7.62 12.33
CA THR A 455 14.23 7.66 11.53
C THR A 455 15.32 8.49 12.21
N LEU A 456 15.00 9.70 12.67
CA LEU A 456 15.97 10.56 13.38
C LEU A 456 16.44 9.92 14.71
N LEU A 457 15.56 9.22 15.43
CA LEU A 457 15.92 8.51 16.67
C LEU A 457 16.81 7.29 16.40
N GLU A 458 16.53 6.52 15.36
CA GLU A 458 17.37 5.39 14.95
C GLU A 458 18.78 5.84 14.58
N ILE A 459 18.90 6.91 13.80
CA ILE A 459 20.20 7.49 13.43
C ILE A 459 20.91 8.05 14.66
N SER A 460 20.18 8.75 15.55
CA SER A 460 20.77 9.29 16.78
C SER A 460 21.24 8.20 17.76
N ASN A 461 20.68 6.98 17.71
CA ASN A 461 21.02 5.90 18.62
C ASN A 461 22.14 4.99 18.08
N ARG A 462 22.40 5.00 16.77
CA ARG A 462 23.44 4.20 16.10
C ARG A 462 24.73 4.99 15.89
N GLU A 463 25.21 5.65 16.94
CA GLU A 463 26.40 6.54 16.90
C GLU A 463 27.68 5.86 16.36
N GLU A 464 27.76 4.53 16.40
CA GLU A 464 28.95 3.76 16.02
C GLU A 464 28.87 3.14 14.61
N GLU A 465 27.71 3.13 13.95
CA GLU A 465 27.47 2.32 12.73
C GLU A 465 27.42 3.15 11.43
N TYR A 466 27.24 4.48 11.53
CA TYR A 466 27.16 5.37 10.36
C TYR A 466 28.31 6.39 10.31
N VAL A 467 28.78 6.71 9.10
CA VAL A 467 29.76 7.78 8.82
C VAL A 467 29.07 9.16 8.92
N VAL A 468 28.56 9.50 10.10
CA VAL A 468 27.91 10.79 10.39
C VAL A 468 28.88 11.64 11.19
N SER A 469 29.14 12.87 10.74
CA SER A 469 29.98 13.81 11.47
C SER A 469 29.37 14.18 12.82
N ALA A 470 30.21 14.49 13.81
CA ALA A 470 29.74 14.89 15.15
C ALA A 470 28.75 16.09 15.10
N ARG A 471 28.93 16.99 14.14
CA ARG A 471 28.07 18.17 13.93
C ARG A 471 26.72 17.82 13.30
N GLN A 472 26.69 16.88 12.35
CA GLN A 472 25.43 16.31 11.83
C GLN A 472 24.63 15.66 12.97
N LEU A 473 25.30 14.87 13.82
CA LEU A 473 24.65 14.23 14.97
C LEU A 473 24.09 15.26 15.96
N GLU A 474 24.79 16.37 16.21
CA GLU A 474 24.25 17.49 17.00
C GLU A 474 23.01 18.12 16.35
N CYS A 475 23.00 18.29 15.03
CA CYS A 475 21.83 18.81 14.30
C CYS A 475 20.64 17.85 14.35
N ILE A 476 20.88 16.53 14.21
CA ILE A 476 19.86 15.48 14.36
C ILE A 476 19.25 15.55 15.77
N ARG A 477 20.11 15.60 16.80
CA ARG A 477 19.67 15.69 18.21
C ARG A 477 18.89 16.97 18.50
N ALA A 478 19.29 18.09 17.89
CA ALA A 478 18.58 19.36 18.01
C ALA A 478 17.23 19.37 17.24
N GLY A 479 17.13 18.64 16.14
CA GLY A 479 15.90 18.49 15.34
C GLY A 479 14.83 17.60 15.99
N ILE A 480 15.22 16.60 16.78
CA ILE A 480 14.27 15.68 17.46
C ILE A 480 13.20 16.43 18.31
N PRO A 481 13.57 17.38 19.19
CA PRO A 481 12.58 18.20 19.92
C PRO A 481 11.60 18.94 19.01
N LEU A 482 12.07 19.45 17.86
CA LEU A 482 11.25 20.17 16.91
C LEU A 482 10.16 19.27 16.31
N PHE A 483 10.52 18.06 15.88
CA PHE A 483 9.57 17.07 15.35
C PHE A 483 8.56 16.60 16.40
N LYS A 484 9.01 16.42 17.65
CA LYS A 484 8.13 16.09 18.78
C LYS A 484 7.09 17.19 19.02
N LEU A 485 7.47 18.46 18.92
CA LEU A 485 6.57 19.60 19.08
C LEU A 485 5.58 19.74 17.92
N CYS A 486 6.02 19.53 16.67
CA CYS A 486 5.13 19.47 15.51
C CYS A 486 4.08 18.38 15.71
N ARG A 487 4.52 17.17 16.07
CA ARG A 487 3.62 16.04 16.31
C ARG A 487 2.60 16.34 17.41
N LEU A 488 3.07 16.94 18.52
CA LEU A 488 2.20 17.32 19.63
C LEU A 488 1.13 18.33 19.21
N LEU A 489 1.49 19.31 18.36
CA LEU A 489 0.55 20.28 17.80
C LEU A 489 -0.54 19.59 16.99
N PHE A 490 -0.19 18.74 16.02
CA PHE A 490 -1.19 18.04 15.20
C PHE A 490 -2.02 17.04 16.00
N ALA A 491 -1.43 16.35 16.97
CA ALA A 491 -2.16 15.49 17.89
C ALA A 491 -3.19 16.26 18.73
N LYS A 492 -2.99 17.56 18.98
CA LYS A 492 -3.96 18.43 19.65
C LYS A 492 -5.03 18.95 18.69
N LEU A 493 -4.65 19.36 17.49
CA LEU A 493 -5.58 19.85 16.45
C LEU A 493 -6.54 18.76 15.92
N THR A 494 -6.11 17.50 15.92
CA THR A 494 -6.87 16.35 15.39
C THR A 494 -7.80 15.68 16.39
N ARG A 495 -7.75 16.06 17.68
CA ARG A 495 -8.56 15.39 18.71
C ARG A 495 -10.06 15.57 18.44
N PRO A 496 -10.87 14.50 18.56
CA PRO A 496 -12.31 14.58 18.38
C PRO A 496 -12.95 15.43 19.47
N ALA A 497 -14.04 16.14 19.11
CA ALA A 497 -14.72 17.13 19.94
C ALA A 497 -15.34 16.59 21.26
N ASN A 498 -15.32 15.27 21.46
CA ASN A 498 -15.92 14.59 22.62
C ASN A 498 -15.03 14.57 23.88
N LYS A 499 -13.82 15.15 23.85
CA LYS A 499 -12.98 15.39 25.03
C LYS A 499 -12.93 16.89 25.31
N ARG A 500 -12.94 17.29 26.59
CA ARG A 500 -13.08 18.66 27.16
C ARG A 500 -12.09 19.74 26.66
N TYR A 501 -11.40 19.55 25.54
CA TYR A 501 -10.46 20.49 24.94
C TYR A 501 -10.66 20.50 23.42
N THR A 502 -11.62 21.27 22.92
CA THR A 502 -11.80 21.52 21.49
C THR A 502 -10.99 22.73 21.08
N PHE A 503 -9.89 22.49 20.35
CA PHE A 503 -9.00 23.56 19.83
C PHE A 503 -9.63 24.34 18.66
N LEU A 504 -10.57 23.71 17.94
CA LEU A 504 -11.22 24.27 16.76
C LEU A 504 -12.70 23.88 16.78
N ILE A 505 -13.55 24.89 16.68
CA ILE A 505 -15.00 24.75 16.60
C ILE A 505 -15.46 25.28 15.24
N ASP A 506 -16.36 24.53 14.62
CA ASP A 506 -16.92 24.87 13.33
C ASP A 506 -17.91 26.03 13.51
N SER A 507 -17.46 27.26 13.30
CA SER A 507 -18.32 28.43 13.18
C SER A 507 -18.32 28.91 11.74
N SER A 508 -19.50 28.94 11.12
CA SER A 508 -19.71 29.27 9.71
C SER A 508 -19.62 30.77 9.40
N THR A 509 -18.80 31.54 10.12
CA THR A 509 -18.63 32.98 9.87
C THR A 509 -17.40 33.24 9.00
N ASP A 510 -17.48 34.25 8.12
CA ASP A 510 -16.42 34.60 7.16
C ASP A 510 -15.05 34.85 7.82
N THR A 511 -15.04 35.41 9.04
CA THR A 511 -13.80 35.62 9.81
C THR A 511 -13.14 34.28 10.20
N THR A 512 -13.94 33.27 10.56
CA THR A 512 -13.45 31.92 10.85
C THR A 512 -12.95 31.23 9.57
N VAL A 513 -13.64 31.42 8.44
CA VAL A 513 -13.23 30.86 7.14
C VAL A 513 -11.84 31.36 6.74
N ASN A 514 -11.54 32.65 6.89
CA ASN A 514 -10.22 33.20 6.58
C ASN A 514 -9.11 32.68 7.52
N GLN A 515 -9.43 32.48 8.80
CA GLN A 515 -8.51 31.87 9.77
C GLN A 515 -8.24 30.39 9.42
N PHE A 516 -9.28 29.63 9.07
CA PHE A 516 -9.16 28.25 8.61
C PHE A 516 -8.39 28.13 7.31
N LYS A 517 -8.61 29.02 6.33
CA LYS A 517 -7.80 29.09 5.10
C LYS A 517 -6.32 29.29 5.45
N GLY A 518 -6.00 30.24 6.33
CA GLY A 518 -4.63 30.48 6.79
C GLY A 518 -4.01 29.26 7.49
N LEU A 519 -4.79 28.57 8.33
CA LEU A 519 -4.36 27.36 9.01
C LEU A 519 -4.10 26.24 8.00
N ILE A 520 -5.01 26.02 7.05
CA ILE A 520 -4.89 25.01 5.99
C ILE A 520 -3.63 25.27 5.15
N THR A 521 -3.40 26.51 4.71
CA THR A 521 -2.19 26.88 3.96
C THR A 521 -0.93 26.56 4.75
N ALA A 522 -0.86 26.94 6.03
CA ALA A 522 0.29 26.63 6.87
C ALA A 522 0.49 25.12 7.05
N THR A 523 -0.58 24.35 7.22
CA THR A 523 -0.51 22.89 7.40
C THR A 523 -0.12 22.15 6.13
N ARG A 524 -0.47 22.65 4.95
CA ARG A 524 -0.10 22.04 3.66
C ARG A 524 1.35 22.31 3.28
N ALA A 525 1.88 23.47 3.66
CA ALA A 525 3.28 23.83 3.41
C ALA A 525 4.27 23.19 4.38
N LEU A 526 3.78 22.74 5.54
CA LEU A 526 4.63 22.17 6.60
C LEU A 526 5.32 20.84 6.21
N PRO A 527 4.65 19.81 5.65
CA PRO A 527 5.34 18.57 5.30
C PRO A 527 6.55 18.79 4.37
N GLU A 528 6.42 19.66 3.37
CA GLU A 528 7.53 20.02 2.49
C GLU A 528 8.67 20.72 3.25
N ALA A 529 8.35 21.67 4.13
CA ALA A 529 9.36 22.35 4.95
C ALA A 529 10.10 21.36 5.87
N MET A 530 9.39 20.34 6.34
CA MET A 530 9.95 19.30 7.21
C MET A 530 10.83 18.32 6.45
N GLU A 531 10.40 17.86 5.27
CA GLU A 531 11.20 17.02 4.38
C GLU A 531 12.51 17.72 4.02
N ARG A 532 12.45 18.98 3.56
CA ARG A 532 13.64 19.80 3.29
C ARG A 532 14.57 19.93 4.50
N PHE A 533 14.01 20.05 5.70
CA PHE A 533 14.80 20.12 6.93
C PHE A 533 15.46 18.77 7.23
N VAL A 534 14.75 17.65 7.12
CA VAL A 534 15.30 16.30 7.29
C VAL A 534 16.40 16.04 6.26
N ASP A 535 16.17 16.32 4.99
CA ASP A 535 17.13 16.12 3.91
C ASP A 535 18.41 16.94 4.15
N SER A 536 18.26 18.20 4.58
CA SER A 536 19.40 19.07 4.91
C SER A 536 20.23 18.55 6.08
N ILE A 537 19.62 17.79 7.00
CA ILE A 537 20.33 17.14 8.10
C ILE A 537 21.08 15.88 7.62
N HIS A 538 20.53 15.16 6.63
CA HIS A 538 21.12 13.94 6.10
C HIS A 538 22.27 14.22 5.10
N SER A 539 22.21 15.32 4.36
CA SER A 539 23.23 15.72 3.39
C SER A 539 23.65 17.19 3.58
N PRO A 540 24.36 17.54 4.66
CA PRO A 540 24.85 18.89 4.83
C PRO A 540 26.14 19.06 4.01
N ASP A 541 25.96 19.36 2.73
CA ASP A 541 27.06 19.84 1.88
C ASP A 541 27.59 21.20 2.40
N SER A 542 26.85 21.86 3.31
CA SER A 542 27.28 23.06 4.06
C SER A 542 26.41 23.33 5.31
N PRO A 543 26.94 23.92 6.40
CA PRO A 543 26.15 24.43 7.53
C PRO A 543 25.09 25.47 7.12
N ARG A 544 25.28 26.16 5.98
CA ARG A 544 24.27 27.06 5.40
C ARG A 544 23.07 26.29 4.82
N GLY A 545 23.27 25.02 4.47
CA GLY A 545 22.24 24.12 3.92
C GLY A 545 21.12 23.81 4.91
N ILE A 546 21.38 23.80 6.23
CA ILE A 546 20.37 23.56 7.27
C ILE A 546 19.67 24.86 7.70
N SER A 547 20.35 26.00 7.63
CA SER A 547 19.83 27.30 8.07
C SER A 547 18.53 27.70 7.34
N ARG A 548 18.51 27.59 6.01
CA ARG A 548 17.35 27.99 5.20
C ARG A 548 16.13 27.05 5.40
N PRO A 549 16.25 25.71 5.35
CA PRO A 549 15.16 24.81 5.73
C PRO A 549 14.66 25.02 7.16
N SER A 550 15.56 25.30 8.11
CA SER A 550 15.19 25.63 9.50
C SER A 550 14.32 26.89 9.56
N ALA A 551 14.71 27.94 8.83
CA ALA A 551 13.97 29.19 8.79
C ALA A 551 12.60 29.04 8.13
N ILE A 552 12.50 28.26 7.04
CA ILE A 552 11.23 27.93 6.37
C ILE A 552 10.30 27.16 7.32
N LEU A 553 10.83 26.15 8.00
CA LEU A 553 10.06 25.36 8.98
C LEU A 553 9.57 26.24 10.13
N ASN A 554 10.44 27.10 10.66
CA ASN A 554 10.08 28.07 11.70
C ASN A 554 8.99 29.05 11.24
N TYR A 555 9.09 29.58 10.02
CA TYR A 555 8.09 30.49 9.46
C TYR A 555 6.69 29.86 9.47
N TRP A 556 6.57 28.61 9.03
CA TRP A 556 5.28 27.91 9.01
C TRP A 556 4.79 27.55 10.41
N LEU A 557 5.68 27.14 11.32
CA LEU A 557 5.30 26.84 12.71
C LEU A 557 4.84 28.09 13.47
N LYS A 558 5.49 29.24 13.27
CA LYS A 558 5.09 30.51 13.88
C LYS A 558 3.78 31.06 13.35
N LYS A 559 3.32 30.64 12.16
CA LYS A 559 1.99 31.03 11.62
C LYS A 559 0.83 30.45 12.40
N PHE A 560 0.98 29.29 13.04
CA PHE A 560 -0.11 28.64 13.77
C PHE A 560 -0.61 29.45 14.95
N SER A 561 0.31 29.97 15.76
CA SER A 561 -0.04 30.64 17.01
C SER A 561 -0.95 31.87 16.82
N PRO A 562 -0.63 32.85 15.95
CA PRO A 562 -1.51 33.99 15.70
C PRO A 562 -2.86 33.62 15.09
N ILE A 563 -2.94 32.51 14.34
CA ILE A 563 -4.19 32.06 13.72
C ILE A 563 -5.11 31.45 14.78
N LEU A 564 -4.55 30.61 15.68
CA LEU A 564 -5.28 30.00 16.78
C LEU A 564 -5.75 31.04 17.80
N TRP A 565 -4.89 32.01 18.15
CA TRP A 565 -5.26 33.13 19.02
C TRP A 565 -6.44 33.93 18.46
N LYS A 566 -6.37 34.36 17.19
CA LYS A 566 -7.47 35.07 16.54
C LYS A 566 -8.76 34.25 16.48
N HIS A 567 -8.65 32.93 16.36
CA HIS A 567 -9.80 32.04 16.41
C HIS A 567 -10.43 32.03 17.80
N TRP A 568 -9.63 31.91 18.86
CA TRP A 568 -10.15 31.90 20.24
C TRP A 568 -10.66 33.27 20.71
N ASP A 569 -10.02 34.36 20.32
CA ASP A 569 -10.51 35.72 20.57
C ASP A 569 -11.88 35.90 19.92
N PHE A 570 -12.04 35.48 18.67
CA PHE A 570 -13.32 35.50 17.97
C PHE A 570 -14.38 34.65 18.69
N LEU A 571 -14.02 33.46 19.16
CA LEU A 571 -14.95 32.60 19.90
C LEU A 571 -15.36 33.19 21.26
N THR A 572 -14.46 33.96 21.89
CA THR A 572 -14.71 34.63 23.17
C THR A 572 -15.58 35.88 22.99
N GLU A 573 -15.33 36.68 21.96
CA GLU A 573 -16.06 37.92 21.66
C GLU A 573 -17.53 37.69 21.26
N ASN A 574 -17.84 36.52 20.70
CA ASN A 574 -19.18 36.19 20.18
C ASN A 574 -20.05 35.38 21.17
N ASP A 575 -19.63 35.21 22.42
CA ASP A 575 -20.38 34.53 23.49
C ASP A 575 -21.01 33.20 23.05
N PHE A 576 -20.24 32.35 22.37
CA PHE A 576 -20.76 31.06 21.89
C PHE A 576 -21.14 30.17 23.09
N PRO A 577 -22.44 29.87 23.31
CA PRO A 577 -22.92 29.25 24.55
C PRO A 577 -22.49 27.79 24.74
N ALA A 578 -21.86 27.19 23.72
CA ALA A 578 -21.34 25.84 23.74
C ALA A 578 -19.86 25.75 24.21
N ILE A 579 -19.19 26.89 24.43
CA ILE A 579 -17.76 26.95 24.73
C ILE A 579 -17.56 27.35 26.18
N ASP A 580 -16.89 26.48 26.93
CA ASP A 580 -16.46 26.76 28.30
C ASP A 580 -15.24 27.72 28.27
N PRO A 581 -15.32 28.93 28.86
CA PRO A 581 -14.21 29.88 28.90
C PRO A 581 -12.94 29.27 29.49
N VAL A 582 -13.08 28.38 30.48
CA VAL A 582 -11.95 27.66 31.09
C VAL A 582 -11.23 26.77 30.07
N SER A 583 -11.94 26.27 29.05
CA SER A 583 -11.34 25.46 27.98
C SER A 583 -10.54 26.31 26.99
N ILE A 584 -10.95 27.56 26.76
CA ILE A 584 -10.16 28.53 25.97
C ILE A 584 -8.89 28.91 26.74
N ASP A 585 -9.01 29.28 28.01
CA ASP A 585 -7.87 29.65 28.86
C ASP A 585 -6.81 28.54 28.91
N ASN A 586 -7.24 27.28 29.08
CA ASN A 586 -6.34 26.12 29.06
C ASN A 586 -5.69 25.90 27.69
N ALA A 587 -6.38 26.18 26.58
CA ALA A 587 -5.84 26.05 25.23
C ALA A 587 -4.80 27.15 24.95
N SER A 588 -5.08 28.37 25.40
CA SER A 588 -4.18 29.52 25.39
C SER A 588 -2.91 29.26 26.20
N GLU A 589 -3.03 28.82 27.45
CA GLU A 589 -1.88 28.49 28.31
C GLU A 589 -1.01 27.38 27.70
N TRP A 590 -1.65 26.36 27.11
CA TRP A 590 -0.92 25.31 26.40
C TRP A 590 -0.18 25.85 25.17
N LEU A 591 -0.79 26.76 24.40
CA LEU A 591 -0.17 27.34 23.21
C LEU A 591 1.03 28.23 23.58
N ASP A 592 0.95 28.97 24.68
CA ASP A 592 2.07 29.77 25.19
C ASP A 592 3.24 28.88 25.66
N MET A 593 2.93 27.80 26.37
CA MET A 593 3.92 26.79 26.73
C MET A 593 4.54 26.15 25.48
N TRP A 594 3.73 25.81 24.48
CA TRP A 594 4.21 25.22 23.22
C TRP A 594 5.11 26.19 22.45
N ASN A 595 4.74 27.48 22.34
CA ASN A 595 5.55 28.52 21.69
C ASN A 595 6.90 28.70 22.42
N SER A 596 6.91 28.64 23.74
CA SER A 596 8.13 28.70 24.55
C SER A 596 9.04 27.50 24.27
N GLN A 597 8.49 26.29 24.22
CA GLN A 597 9.25 25.08 23.90
C GLN A 597 9.74 25.08 22.45
N LEU A 598 8.95 25.58 21.51
CA LEU A 598 9.34 25.76 20.12
C LEU A 598 10.53 26.70 20.00
N GLN A 599 10.50 27.85 20.68
CA GLN A 599 11.60 28.79 20.67
C GLN A 599 12.88 28.17 21.24
N CYS A 600 12.81 27.42 22.35
CA CYS A 600 13.96 26.69 22.87
C CYS A 600 14.49 25.62 21.91
N ALA A 601 13.61 24.89 21.21
CA ALA A 601 14.02 23.92 20.21
C ALA A 601 14.75 24.59 19.03
N MET A 602 14.27 25.75 18.57
CA MET A 602 14.91 26.52 17.50
C MET A 602 16.30 27.03 17.91
N GLU A 603 16.44 27.55 19.14
CA GLU A 603 17.75 27.98 19.67
C GLU A 603 18.75 26.83 19.76
N ASN A 604 18.27 25.61 20.02
CA ASN A 604 19.13 24.43 20.02
C ASN A 604 19.56 24.03 18.60
N VAL A 605 18.67 24.18 17.61
CA VAL A 605 19.02 23.97 16.20
C VAL A 605 20.06 24.99 15.75
N GLU A 606 19.87 26.27 16.08
CA GLU A 606 20.83 27.34 15.75
C GLU A 606 22.21 27.13 16.39
N LYS A 607 22.24 26.65 17.65
CA LYS A 607 23.52 26.27 18.29
C LYS A 607 24.19 25.10 17.58
N ALA A 608 23.42 24.09 17.18
CA ALA A 608 23.94 22.89 16.52
C ALA A 608 24.45 23.18 15.10
N THR A 609 23.78 24.09 14.36
CA THR A 609 24.25 24.52 13.04
C THR A 609 25.49 25.39 13.13
N GLY A 610 25.85 25.93 14.30
CA GLY A 610 27.06 26.71 14.57
C GLY A 610 27.16 28.00 13.74
N GLY A 611 26.01 28.53 13.29
CA GLY A 611 25.89 29.76 12.52
C GLY A 611 24.54 30.43 12.81
N GLU A 612 24.51 31.76 12.73
CA GLU A 612 23.29 32.55 12.92
C GLU A 612 22.25 32.18 11.85
N ILE A 613 21.06 31.75 12.27
CA ILE A 613 19.96 31.43 11.36
C ILE A 613 19.15 32.70 11.14
N ASP A 614 18.95 33.08 9.88
CA ASP A 614 18.05 34.19 9.57
C ASP A 614 16.58 33.74 9.75
N TRP A 615 16.11 33.85 10.99
CA TRP A 615 14.73 33.55 11.34
C TRP A 615 13.70 34.51 10.73
N SER A 616 14.16 35.60 10.10
CA SER A 616 13.29 36.57 9.42
C SER A 616 12.94 36.16 7.98
N TYR A 617 13.58 35.10 7.49
CA TYR A 617 13.38 34.53 6.15
C TYR A 617 11.90 34.24 5.83
N ARG A 618 11.49 34.57 4.59
CA ARG A 618 10.14 34.29 4.07
C ARG A 618 10.23 33.40 2.82
N PRO A 619 9.47 32.29 2.73
CA PRO A 619 9.53 31.32 1.60
C PRO A 619 9.12 31.82 0.20
N ASN A 620 9.08 33.12 -0.04
CA ASN A 620 8.71 33.74 -1.33
C ASN A 620 9.80 34.69 -1.85
N ASP A 621 11.02 34.61 -1.30
CA ASP A 621 12.14 35.42 -1.78
C ASP A 621 12.59 34.87 -3.16
N PRO A 622 12.74 35.70 -4.22
CA PRO A 622 13.10 35.24 -5.57
C PRO A 622 14.36 34.36 -5.65
N GLU A 623 15.25 34.46 -4.66
CA GLU A 623 16.43 33.59 -4.50
C GLU A 623 16.08 32.11 -4.18
N ASP A 624 14.82 31.76 -3.87
CA ASP A 624 14.35 30.36 -3.71
C ASP A 624 14.41 29.56 -5.01
N SER A 625 14.57 30.23 -6.15
CA SER A 625 14.66 29.63 -7.48
C SER A 625 16.09 29.27 -7.88
N GLU A 626 17.10 29.90 -7.26
CA GLU A 626 18.49 29.88 -7.73
C GLU A 626 19.39 28.89 -6.99
N VAL A 627 19.10 28.54 -5.74
CA VAL A 627 19.93 27.58 -4.97
C VAL A 627 19.91 26.16 -5.56
N SER A 628 18.90 25.80 -6.34
CA SER A 628 18.86 24.50 -7.03
C SER A 628 19.68 24.44 -8.32
N ARG A 629 20.29 25.56 -8.74
CA ARG A 629 21.09 25.66 -9.99
C ARG A 629 22.60 25.83 -9.75
N GLY A 630 23.02 26.16 -8.52
CA GLY A 630 24.41 26.58 -8.25
C GLY A 630 25.40 25.46 -7.88
N SER A 631 25.00 24.19 -7.82
CA SER A 631 25.91 23.09 -7.43
C SER A 631 26.77 22.56 -8.58
N ASP A 632 26.41 22.84 -9.84
CA ASP A 632 27.09 22.25 -11.00
C ASP A 632 28.18 23.16 -11.61
N GLU A 633 28.15 24.47 -11.35
CA GLU A 633 29.10 25.43 -11.95
C GLU A 633 30.36 25.70 -11.10
N LEU A 634 30.45 25.20 -9.87
CA LEU A 634 31.61 25.44 -8.98
C LEU A 634 32.63 24.30 -8.95
N ASN A 635 32.32 23.11 -9.49
CA ASN A 635 33.28 22.00 -9.55
C ASN A 635 34.18 22.02 -10.79
N GLU A 636 33.86 22.80 -11.83
CA GLU A 636 34.74 22.94 -13.02
C GLU A 636 35.86 23.97 -12.83
N ALA A 637 35.80 24.83 -11.79
CA ALA A 637 36.80 25.88 -11.57
C ALA A 637 37.95 25.46 -10.62
N GLU A 638 37.79 24.41 -9.82
CA GLU A 638 38.83 23.92 -8.89
C GLU A 638 39.68 22.77 -9.47
N GLU A 639 39.23 22.10 -10.55
CA GLU A 639 40.02 21.04 -11.22
C GLU A 639 41.07 21.57 -12.24
N GLU A 640 41.04 22.85 -12.61
CA GLU A 640 42.06 23.46 -13.50
C GLU A 640 43.30 24.03 -12.77
N GLU A 641 43.27 24.21 -11.44
CA GLU A 641 44.44 24.75 -10.70
C GLU A 641 45.37 23.68 -10.09
N GLU A 642 44.93 22.43 -9.91
CA GLU A 642 45.79 21.35 -9.38
C GLU A 642 46.68 20.66 -10.45
N SER A 643 46.41 20.87 -11.74
CA SER A 643 47.21 20.25 -12.83
C SER A 643 48.55 20.96 -13.09
N ASP A 644 48.67 22.23 -12.71
CA ASP A 644 49.86 23.06 -12.99
C ASP A 644 50.93 23.04 -11.87
N GLU A 645 50.59 22.50 -10.68
CA GLU A 645 51.54 22.34 -9.57
C GLU A 645 52.31 21.00 -9.64
N GLU A 646 51.68 19.90 -10.12
CA GLU A 646 52.35 18.61 -10.31
C GLU A 646 53.36 18.61 -11.48
N GLU A 647 53.14 19.43 -12.53
CA GLU A 647 54.09 19.58 -13.64
C GLU A 647 55.34 20.43 -13.27
N ASN A 648 55.26 21.26 -12.23
CA ASN A 648 56.37 22.09 -11.76
C ASN A 648 57.30 21.39 -10.75
N GLU A 649 56.81 20.42 -9.98
CA GLU A 649 57.69 19.60 -9.10
C GLU A 649 58.55 18.60 -9.89
N ILE A 650 58.09 18.10 -11.04
CA ILE A 650 58.84 17.17 -11.88
C ILE A 650 59.98 17.87 -12.67
N ARG A 651 59.94 19.20 -12.82
CA ARG A 651 61.05 19.98 -13.44
C ARG A 651 62.16 20.37 -12.47
N MET A 652 61.98 20.28 -11.15
CA MET A 652 63.02 20.67 -10.19
C MET A 652 64.03 19.56 -9.83
N PHE A 653 63.85 18.34 -10.34
CA PHE A 653 64.76 17.20 -10.11
C PHE A 653 65.40 16.60 -11.38
N ARG A 654 65.57 17.39 -12.45
CA ARG A 654 66.38 16.99 -13.63
C ARG A 654 67.44 18.01 -14.02
#